data_AF-A0A5A9XDJ5-F1
#
_entry.id   AF-A0A5A9XDJ5-F1
#
_cell.length_a   1.000
_cell.length_b   1.000
_cell.length_c   1.000
_cell.angle_alpha   90.00
_cell.angle_beta   90.00
_cell.angle_gamma   90.00
#
_symmetry.space_group_name_H-M   'P 1'
#
loop_
_entity.id
_entity.type
_entity.pdbx_description
1 polymer ?
#
loop_
_entity_poly.entity_id
_entity_poly.type
_entity_poly.pdbx_seq_one_letter_code
_entity_poly.pdbx_strand_id
1 'polypeptide(L)'
;MTAHDIIRWLEQHVARQADLCLDTRQLKAGDVFFARPGKSTDGRAFIEKAVAQGAGAIVVQSDDAAPILTTSVPWLSVPGLHDLLGAVGDQWYGRPSAALTIVAVTGTNGKTSCVQWLAAALNAEGVACGSIGTLGVLLPDGSSLGGVLTTPDVLTVHRSLAELRDAQVHVVAMEASSIGLDQGRLDGVAIDIAAFTNLTRDHLDYHQTEANYRQAKFLLFKKPGLRRVLVNADDDAGKTLLATLSPDLAWSYSITEPTAVLYARDLHPSGNGQVFTLAGREGSAQILTRLVGEHNVSNLLLVAGVLKELGWSIGRIARALPTLRAVPGRLEAVMAVPDRPVTDATAPQDAAVEPDVRRANVGPVVLVDYAHTPDALERALAALRPMADVRAGRLVCVFGCGGNRDAGKRPIMGRIAEEGADFVIVTDDNPRSENPKDIIADIVAGMSARPRVTSDRAVAIMMAVWEAKPEDVVLVAGKGHETYQEVNGVRTPFDDREWARAALTWRSGQQVGISTDSRTIKPGQIFVALKGENFDGHGYLAAVADAGARAAIVEVSNPAIALPQVVLGDTRQALIRMATAWRAQFDLPVIAVTGSNGKTTTKEMIASILRVALGEAASLATLGNLNNDIGVPLTVLRLRAGHQAAVFELGMNHPGEIAVLSAIAKPTVALVNNAQREHQEFMHTVEAVAQENGAVLESLGVDGVAVFPGDDSYTGLWQEMATERQVQRFGLNAACDVFAEEIVEAPDATRFRLCTPTGSALLSLTAPGEHNLRNALAAAASAISAGFSLNAVVKGLETFRPVAGRMRPRSLPGNIRLIDDTYNANPDSVRAAIDVLARLAGSKALVLGDMAEVGDNGPAMHAEVGHYAREQGIDTLLAYGDACAHAVEAFGPAARRYGSVEELAQDLMLQLPANILVKGSRSMRMERVITALEEKLSPTQGRAHHAS
;
A
#
# COMPACT_ATOMS: atom_id res chain seq x y z
N MET A 1 4.91 -59.96 0.98
CA MET A 1 3.69 -59.25 1.42
C MET A 1 3.22 -58.39 0.26
N THR A 2 1.92 -58.31 0.02
CA THR A 2 1.31 -57.57 -1.08
C THR A 2 0.52 -56.37 -0.55
N ALA A 3 0.15 -55.42 -1.42
CA ALA A 3 -0.74 -54.33 -1.06
C ALA A 3 -2.08 -54.83 -0.49
N HIS A 4 -2.60 -55.94 -1.03
CA HIS A 4 -3.83 -56.58 -0.55
C HIS A 4 -3.69 -57.11 0.88
N ASP A 5 -2.52 -57.65 1.25
CA ASP A 5 -2.26 -58.11 2.61
C ASP A 5 -2.24 -56.95 3.61
N ILE A 6 -1.63 -55.81 3.22
CA ILE A 6 -1.60 -54.60 4.03
C ILE A 6 -3.02 -54.07 4.25
N ILE A 7 -3.83 -53.99 3.20
CA ILE A 7 -5.21 -53.48 3.30
C ILE A 7 -6.08 -54.37 4.18
N ARG A 8 -6.03 -55.70 3.99
CA ARG A 8 -6.77 -56.64 4.84
C ARG A 8 -6.38 -56.49 6.30
N TRP A 9 -5.09 -56.24 6.57
CA TRP A 9 -4.62 -55.96 7.92
C TRP A 9 -5.17 -54.61 8.44
N LEU A 10 -5.16 -53.54 7.64
CA LEU A 10 -5.72 -52.25 8.03
C LEU A 10 -7.22 -52.33 8.34
N GLU A 11 -8.01 -53.05 7.54
CA GLU A 11 -9.46 -53.24 7.75
C GLU A 11 -9.81 -53.91 9.09
N GLN A 12 -8.86 -54.62 9.71
CA GLN A 12 -9.03 -55.25 11.01
C GLN A 12 -8.71 -54.31 12.18
N HIS A 13 -7.98 -53.23 11.96
CA HIS A 13 -7.38 -52.41 13.02
C HIS A 13 -7.80 -50.95 13.01
N VAL A 14 -8.20 -50.41 11.85
CA VAL A 14 -8.66 -49.02 11.71
C VAL A 14 -9.99 -48.96 10.99
N ALA A 15 -10.72 -47.87 11.21
CA ALA A 15 -11.97 -47.64 10.51
C ALA A 15 -11.73 -47.35 9.02
N ARG A 16 -12.71 -47.69 8.17
CA ARG A 16 -12.54 -47.58 6.71
C ARG A 16 -12.34 -46.13 6.22
N GLN A 17 -12.79 -45.17 7.02
CA GLN A 17 -12.62 -43.73 6.83
C GLN A 17 -11.28 -43.17 7.32
N ALA A 18 -10.38 -43.99 7.87
CA ALA A 18 -9.06 -43.54 8.32
C ALA A 18 -8.20 -43.10 7.13
N ASP A 19 -7.51 -41.97 7.27
CA ASP A 19 -6.58 -41.50 6.26
C ASP A 19 -5.23 -42.21 6.37
N LEU A 20 -4.56 -42.37 5.24
CA LEU A 20 -3.20 -42.89 5.15
C LEU A 20 -2.20 -41.74 5.02
N CYS A 21 -1.25 -41.63 5.95
CA CYS A 21 -0.36 -40.49 6.06
C CYS A 21 1.12 -40.89 6.04
N LEU A 22 1.94 -40.19 5.25
CA LEU A 22 3.42 -40.26 5.29
C LEU A 22 4.04 -39.18 6.20
N ASP A 23 3.24 -38.21 6.67
CA ASP A 23 3.71 -37.06 7.44
C ASP A 23 2.88 -36.90 8.73
N THR A 24 3.55 -37.02 9.88
CA THR A 24 2.92 -36.88 11.21
C THR A 24 2.32 -35.49 11.44
N ARG A 25 2.71 -34.47 10.68
CA ARG A 25 2.10 -33.13 10.79
C ARG A 25 0.67 -33.09 10.24
N GLN A 26 0.31 -34.05 9.39
CA GLN A 26 -1.02 -34.16 8.78
C GLN A 26 -1.90 -35.24 9.42
N LEU A 27 -1.32 -36.04 10.31
CA LEU A 27 -1.98 -37.18 10.97
C LEU A 27 -3.04 -36.70 11.96
N LYS A 28 -4.25 -37.24 11.87
CA LYS A 28 -5.32 -37.08 12.87
C LYS A 28 -5.47 -38.36 13.70
N ALA A 29 -6.13 -38.25 14.84
CA ALA A 29 -6.41 -39.40 15.69
C ALA A 29 -7.27 -40.44 14.93
N GLY A 30 -6.82 -41.70 14.92
CA GLY A 30 -7.44 -42.80 14.17
C GLY A 30 -6.83 -43.08 12.79
N ASP A 31 -5.99 -42.18 12.27
CA ASP A 31 -5.34 -42.35 10.96
C ASP A 31 -4.18 -43.36 11.01
N VAL A 32 -3.71 -43.77 9.83
CA VAL A 32 -2.62 -44.73 9.65
C VAL A 32 -1.34 -44.00 9.29
N PHE A 33 -0.29 -44.20 10.08
CA PHE A 33 1.03 -43.65 9.77
C PHE A 33 1.91 -44.66 9.02
N PHE A 34 2.41 -44.27 7.84
CA PHE A 34 3.36 -45.06 7.06
C PHE A 34 4.78 -44.55 7.30
N ALA A 35 5.55 -45.31 8.08
CA ALA A 35 6.91 -44.97 8.47
C ALA A 35 7.94 -45.63 7.54
N ARG A 36 8.61 -44.83 6.72
CA ARG A 36 9.68 -45.29 5.83
C ARG A 36 10.86 -44.32 5.76
N PRO A 37 12.06 -44.80 5.36
CA PRO A 37 13.16 -43.93 5.00
C PRO A 37 12.81 -43.01 3.81
N GLY A 38 13.08 -41.72 3.93
CA GLY A 38 13.05 -40.75 2.83
C GLY A 38 14.47 -40.38 2.35
N LYS A 39 14.59 -39.44 1.40
CA LYS A 39 15.90 -38.98 0.90
C LYS A 39 16.66 -38.09 1.90
N SER A 40 15.93 -37.35 2.76
CA SER A 40 16.51 -36.39 3.72
C SER A 40 16.24 -36.72 5.18
N THR A 41 15.14 -37.42 5.46
CA THR A 41 14.70 -37.77 6.82
C THR A 41 14.10 -39.17 6.81
N ASP A 42 14.29 -39.89 7.91
CA ASP A 42 13.71 -41.22 8.09
C ASP A 42 12.38 -41.11 8.84
N GLY A 43 11.27 -41.47 8.17
CA GLY A 43 9.93 -41.45 8.74
C GLY A 43 9.77 -42.29 10.00
N ARG A 44 10.63 -43.31 10.17
CA ARG A 44 10.65 -44.18 11.35
C ARG A 44 11.02 -43.43 12.63
N ALA A 45 11.75 -42.32 12.53
CA ALA A 45 12.07 -41.47 13.67
C ALA A 45 10.83 -40.75 14.27
N PHE A 46 9.71 -40.71 13.54
CA PHE A 46 8.50 -40.01 13.98
C PHE A 46 7.39 -40.95 14.50
N ILE A 47 7.70 -42.24 14.69
CA ILE A 47 6.72 -43.23 15.18
C ILE A 47 6.17 -42.85 16.56
N GLU A 48 7.01 -42.46 17.50
CA GLU A 48 6.56 -42.03 18.85
C GLU A 48 5.62 -40.84 18.78
N LYS A 49 5.90 -39.89 17.88
CA LYS A 49 5.04 -38.73 17.64
C LYS A 49 3.69 -39.14 17.05
N ALA A 50 3.67 -40.07 16.10
CA ALA A 50 2.43 -40.61 15.54
C ALA A 50 1.57 -41.31 16.61
N VAL A 51 2.19 -42.08 17.51
CA VAL A 51 1.51 -42.69 18.66
C VAL A 51 0.93 -41.62 19.58
N ALA A 52 1.70 -40.58 19.92
CA ALA A 52 1.25 -39.48 20.76
C ALA A 52 0.09 -38.68 20.15
N GLN A 53 0.01 -38.61 18.82
CA GLN A 53 -1.09 -37.99 18.07
C GLN A 53 -2.31 -38.90 17.92
N GLY A 54 -2.25 -40.14 18.41
CA GLY A 54 -3.36 -41.09 18.40
C GLY A 54 -3.52 -41.85 17.08
N ALA A 55 -2.41 -42.19 16.41
CA ALA A 55 -2.44 -43.08 15.24
C ALA A 55 -3.26 -44.35 15.55
N GLY A 56 -4.17 -44.72 14.64
CA GLY A 56 -4.95 -45.95 14.74
C GLY A 56 -4.12 -47.18 14.37
N ALA A 57 -3.16 -47.03 13.46
CA ALA A 57 -2.20 -48.08 13.09
C ALA A 57 -0.91 -47.49 12.51
N ILE A 58 0.17 -48.29 12.51
CA ILE A 58 1.47 -47.90 11.97
C ILE A 58 2.01 -48.97 11.02
N VAL A 59 2.35 -48.59 9.79
CA VAL A 59 2.97 -49.49 8.80
C VAL A 59 4.42 -49.09 8.60
N VAL A 60 5.35 -49.99 8.87
CA VAL A 60 6.79 -49.69 8.92
C VAL A 60 7.52 -50.44 7.81
N GLN A 61 8.43 -49.76 7.11
CA GLN A 61 9.38 -50.43 6.21
C GLN A 61 10.24 -51.43 6.99
N SER A 62 10.22 -52.69 6.56
CA SER A 62 11.09 -53.75 7.06
C SER A 62 12.44 -53.68 6.35
N ASP A 63 13.51 -53.53 7.12
CA ASP A 63 14.91 -53.70 6.75
C ASP A 63 15.72 -54.02 8.03
N ASP A 64 17.04 -54.22 7.92
CA ASP A 64 17.91 -54.55 9.06
C ASP A 64 17.93 -53.46 10.15
N ALA A 65 17.47 -52.24 9.82
CA ALA A 65 17.37 -51.10 10.72
C ALA A 65 15.93 -50.85 11.23
N ALA A 66 14.98 -51.73 10.91
CA ALA A 66 13.60 -51.57 11.33
C ALA A 66 13.46 -51.75 12.86
N PRO A 67 12.85 -50.79 13.57
CA PRO A 67 12.71 -50.88 15.02
C PRO A 67 11.69 -51.96 15.41
N ILE A 68 11.99 -52.73 16.47
CA ILE A 68 10.99 -53.54 17.15
C ILE A 68 10.16 -52.60 18.01
N LEU A 69 8.92 -52.35 17.59
CA LEU A 69 8.06 -51.38 18.27
C LEU A 69 7.43 -51.98 19.54
N THR A 70 7.62 -51.30 20.66
CA THR A 70 6.96 -51.59 21.95
C THR A 70 5.84 -50.56 22.20
N THR A 71 4.83 -50.57 21.33
CA THR A 71 3.68 -49.65 21.38
C THR A 71 2.37 -50.43 21.47
N SER A 72 1.36 -49.84 22.13
CA SER A 72 -0.01 -50.36 22.17
C SER A 72 -0.79 -50.14 20.87
N VAL A 73 -0.29 -49.27 19.98
CA VAL A 73 -0.88 -49.03 18.65
C VAL A 73 -0.56 -50.23 17.75
N PRO A 74 -1.55 -50.82 17.04
CA PRO A 74 -1.30 -51.89 16.08
C PRO A 74 -0.26 -51.47 15.03
N TRP A 75 0.71 -52.33 14.76
CA TRP A 75 1.73 -52.06 13.74
C TRP A 75 2.07 -53.26 12.87
N LEU A 76 2.49 -52.99 11.64
CA LEU A 76 2.83 -53.99 10.63
C LEU A 76 4.18 -53.69 9.99
N SER A 77 5.09 -54.67 9.98
CA SER A 77 6.37 -54.59 9.27
C SER A 77 6.24 -55.08 7.84
N VAL A 78 6.66 -54.28 6.86
CA VAL A 78 6.46 -54.54 5.43
C VAL A 78 7.77 -54.35 4.65
N PRO A 79 8.35 -55.41 4.04
CA PRO A 79 9.48 -55.26 3.14
C PRO A 79 9.04 -54.60 1.82
N GLY A 80 9.89 -53.71 1.28
CA GLY A 80 9.62 -53.02 0.02
C GLY A 80 8.39 -52.09 0.08
N LEU A 81 8.13 -51.47 1.23
CA LEU A 81 6.93 -50.65 1.46
C LEU A 81 6.80 -49.53 0.42
N HIS A 82 7.90 -48.89 0.03
CA HIS A 82 7.90 -47.79 -0.95
C HIS A 82 7.14 -48.14 -2.23
N ASP A 83 7.45 -49.29 -2.84
CA ASP A 83 6.88 -49.71 -4.12
C ASP A 83 5.41 -50.16 -3.99
N LEU A 84 4.97 -50.46 -2.77
CA LEU A 84 3.60 -50.89 -2.48
C LEU A 84 2.65 -49.72 -2.21
N LEU A 85 3.17 -48.54 -1.83
CA LEU A 85 2.33 -47.41 -1.40
C LEU A 85 1.31 -46.97 -2.45
N GLY A 86 1.69 -46.95 -3.74
CA GLY A 86 0.76 -46.58 -4.81
C GLY A 86 -0.42 -47.53 -4.93
N ALA A 87 -0.17 -48.84 -4.87
CA ALA A 87 -1.22 -49.86 -4.90
C ALA A 87 -2.06 -49.89 -3.62
N VAL A 88 -1.45 -49.63 -2.46
CA VAL A 88 -2.14 -49.50 -1.18
C VAL A 88 -3.08 -48.28 -1.20
N GLY A 89 -2.59 -47.12 -1.63
CA GLY A 89 -3.40 -45.90 -1.76
C GLY A 89 -4.56 -46.09 -2.73
N ASP A 90 -4.29 -46.58 -3.94
CA ASP A 90 -5.33 -46.80 -4.96
C ASP A 90 -6.46 -47.70 -4.44
N GLN A 91 -6.12 -48.86 -3.86
CA GLN A 91 -7.12 -49.80 -3.36
C GLN A 91 -7.80 -49.31 -2.06
N TRP A 92 -7.06 -48.71 -1.12
CA TRP A 92 -7.63 -48.17 0.11
C TRP A 92 -8.63 -47.04 -0.19
N TYR A 93 -8.42 -46.20 -1.19
CA TYR A 93 -9.41 -45.16 -1.50
C TYR A 93 -10.45 -45.59 -2.55
N GLY A 94 -10.53 -46.88 -2.88
CA GLY A 94 -11.57 -47.41 -3.77
C GLY A 94 -11.33 -47.10 -5.25
N ARG A 95 -10.07 -47.13 -5.68
CA ARG A 95 -9.58 -46.91 -7.05
C ARG A 95 -10.05 -45.59 -7.65
N PRO A 96 -9.81 -44.45 -6.99
CA PRO A 96 -10.46 -43.20 -7.32
C PRO A 96 -10.15 -42.73 -8.75
N SER A 97 -8.92 -42.89 -9.23
CA SER A 97 -8.56 -42.51 -10.60
C SER A 97 -9.28 -43.31 -11.69
N ALA A 98 -9.81 -44.50 -11.39
CA ALA A 98 -10.56 -45.27 -12.38
C ALA A 98 -11.98 -44.72 -12.63
N ALA A 99 -12.49 -43.88 -11.72
CA ALA A 99 -13.80 -43.23 -11.83
C ALA A 99 -13.71 -41.78 -12.37
N LEU A 100 -12.50 -41.30 -12.63
CA LEU A 100 -12.20 -39.94 -13.03
C LEU A 100 -11.47 -39.96 -14.38
N THR A 101 -11.60 -38.91 -15.18
CA THR A 101 -10.66 -38.67 -16.30
C THR A 101 -9.47 -37.88 -15.79
N ILE A 102 -8.28 -38.47 -15.80
CA ILE A 102 -7.06 -37.84 -15.27
C ILE A 102 -6.20 -37.27 -16.41
N VAL A 103 -5.95 -35.96 -16.33
CA VAL A 103 -5.04 -35.23 -17.21
C VAL A 103 -3.79 -34.82 -16.43
N ALA A 104 -2.63 -35.37 -16.78
CA ALA A 104 -1.37 -35.05 -16.13
C ALA A 104 -0.47 -34.20 -17.02
N VAL A 105 -0.01 -33.04 -16.54
CA VAL A 105 0.84 -32.10 -17.28
C VAL A 105 2.24 -32.05 -16.67
N THR A 106 3.27 -32.30 -17.48
CA THR A 106 4.67 -32.15 -17.09
C THR A 106 5.44 -31.19 -18.00
N GLY A 107 6.59 -30.75 -17.52
CA GLY A 107 7.52 -29.84 -18.19
C GLY A 107 8.22 -28.93 -17.21
N THR A 108 9.19 -28.13 -17.67
CA THR A 108 9.88 -27.16 -16.80
C THR A 108 8.91 -26.03 -16.47
N ASN A 109 8.35 -25.37 -17.49
CA ASN A 109 7.46 -24.22 -17.33
C ASN A 109 6.05 -24.49 -17.86
N GLY A 110 5.04 -23.76 -17.38
CA GLY A 110 3.67 -23.80 -17.93
C GLY A 110 2.73 -24.84 -17.32
N LYS A 111 3.21 -25.75 -16.45
CA LYS A 111 2.37 -26.79 -15.80
C LYS A 111 1.15 -26.20 -15.10
N THR A 112 1.37 -25.27 -14.17
CA THR A 112 0.31 -24.61 -13.40
C THR A 112 -0.66 -23.87 -14.31
N SER A 113 -0.18 -23.11 -15.31
CA SER A 113 -1.04 -22.40 -16.27
C SER A 113 -1.95 -23.37 -17.03
N CYS A 114 -1.40 -24.44 -17.61
CA CYS A 114 -2.19 -25.43 -18.33
C CYS A 114 -3.22 -26.13 -17.44
N VAL A 115 -2.84 -26.54 -16.23
CA VAL A 115 -3.74 -27.23 -15.29
C VAL A 115 -4.89 -26.32 -14.86
N GLN A 116 -4.60 -25.07 -14.50
CA GLN A 116 -5.61 -24.11 -14.06
C GLN A 116 -6.52 -23.68 -15.22
N TRP A 117 -5.98 -23.49 -16.42
CA TRP A 117 -6.78 -23.14 -17.59
C TRP A 117 -7.67 -24.28 -18.07
N LEU A 118 -7.21 -25.54 -17.94
CA LEU A 118 -8.07 -26.69 -18.20
C LEU A 118 -9.23 -26.76 -17.24
N ALA A 119 -8.97 -26.62 -15.93
CA ALA A 119 -10.02 -26.59 -14.92
C ALA A 119 -10.99 -25.43 -15.17
N ALA A 120 -10.49 -24.21 -15.41
CA ALA A 120 -11.31 -23.04 -15.68
C ALA A 120 -12.19 -23.20 -16.92
N ALA A 121 -11.63 -23.67 -18.05
CA ALA A 121 -12.39 -23.87 -19.28
C ALA A 121 -13.51 -24.91 -19.08
N LEU A 122 -13.22 -26.04 -18.43
CA LEU A 122 -14.18 -27.10 -18.18
C LEU A 122 -15.30 -26.64 -17.23
N ASN A 123 -14.93 -26.01 -16.11
CA ASN A 123 -15.88 -25.55 -15.09
C ASN A 123 -16.81 -24.45 -15.62
N ALA A 124 -16.29 -23.50 -16.41
CA ALA A 124 -17.10 -22.44 -17.03
C ALA A 124 -18.19 -22.99 -17.97
N GLU A 125 -17.99 -24.19 -18.48
CA GLU A 125 -18.89 -24.88 -19.40
C GLU A 125 -19.66 -26.04 -18.74
N GLY A 126 -19.71 -26.05 -17.40
CA GLY A 126 -20.48 -27.00 -16.60
C GLY A 126 -19.89 -28.41 -16.50
N VAL A 127 -18.62 -28.60 -16.86
CA VAL A 127 -17.91 -29.88 -16.68
C VAL A 127 -17.09 -29.79 -15.41
N ALA A 128 -17.55 -30.45 -14.33
CA ALA A 128 -16.89 -30.45 -13.03
C ALA A 128 -15.44 -30.98 -13.15
N CYS A 129 -14.49 -30.07 -12.99
CA CYS A 129 -13.06 -30.31 -13.09
C CYS A 129 -12.34 -29.84 -11.81
N GLY A 130 -11.66 -30.77 -11.15
CA GLY A 130 -10.74 -30.48 -10.04
C GLY A 130 -9.32 -30.24 -10.55
N SER A 131 -8.50 -29.55 -9.76
CA SER A 131 -7.08 -29.40 -10.06
C SER A 131 -6.18 -29.81 -8.91
N ILE A 132 -5.02 -30.38 -9.20
CA ILE A 132 -3.99 -30.74 -8.21
C ILE A 132 -2.66 -30.15 -8.69
N GLY A 133 -2.07 -29.24 -7.91
CA GLY A 133 -0.82 -28.62 -8.33
C GLY A 133 -0.18 -27.72 -7.29
N THR A 134 0.60 -26.76 -7.78
CA THR A 134 1.31 -25.77 -6.95
C THR A 134 0.36 -24.91 -6.12
N LEU A 135 -0.88 -24.72 -6.57
CA LEU A 135 -1.94 -24.00 -5.84
C LEU A 135 -2.74 -24.91 -4.87
N GLY A 136 -2.27 -26.13 -4.63
CA GLY A 136 -2.95 -27.14 -3.84
C GLY A 136 -3.96 -27.94 -4.66
N VAL A 137 -4.90 -28.57 -3.95
CA VAL A 137 -6.02 -29.31 -4.51
C VAL A 137 -7.23 -28.38 -4.51
N LEU A 138 -7.77 -28.08 -5.70
CA LEU A 138 -8.91 -27.20 -5.87
C LEU A 138 -10.12 -27.96 -6.41
N LEU A 139 -11.28 -27.68 -5.83
CA LEU A 139 -12.59 -28.14 -6.29
C LEU A 139 -13.11 -27.27 -7.45
N PRO A 140 -14.14 -27.73 -8.19
CA PRO A 140 -14.73 -26.97 -9.30
C PRO A 140 -15.22 -25.57 -8.94
N ASP A 141 -15.62 -25.35 -7.68
CA ASP A 141 -16.07 -24.06 -7.15
C ASP A 141 -14.91 -23.14 -6.73
N GLY A 142 -13.66 -23.60 -6.87
CA GLY A 142 -12.45 -22.88 -6.48
C GLY A 142 -12.04 -23.06 -5.01
N SER A 143 -12.83 -23.78 -4.20
CA SER A 143 -12.44 -24.07 -2.81
C SER A 143 -11.21 -24.98 -2.76
N SER A 144 -10.35 -24.75 -1.76
CA SER A 144 -9.08 -25.50 -1.61
C SER A 144 -9.19 -26.56 -0.52
N LEU A 145 -8.75 -27.78 -0.84
CA LEU A 145 -8.54 -28.87 0.12
C LEU A 145 -7.12 -28.83 0.73
N GLY A 146 -6.34 -27.80 0.40
CA GLY A 146 -4.95 -27.63 0.83
C GLY A 146 -3.93 -28.34 -0.08
N GLY A 147 -2.68 -28.40 0.37
CA GLY A 147 -1.57 -29.01 -0.35
C GLY A 147 -0.31 -28.14 -0.36
N VAL A 148 0.86 -28.76 -0.15
CA VAL A 148 2.15 -28.06 0.00
C VAL A 148 3.09 -28.32 -1.19
N LEU A 149 2.92 -29.43 -1.90
CA LEU A 149 3.81 -29.87 -2.96
C LEU A 149 3.09 -29.77 -4.32
N THR A 150 3.82 -29.34 -5.36
CA THR A 150 3.32 -29.33 -6.75
C THR A 150 2.75 -30.67 -7.19
N THR A 151 3.38 -31.77 -6.76
CA THR A 151 2.81 -33.12 -6.85
C THR A 151 2.84 -33.68 -5.43
N PRO A 152 1.67 -33.87 -4.77
CA PRO A 152 1.59 -34.44 -3.42
C PRO A 152 2.28 -35.79 -3.31
N ASP A 153 2.58 -36.24 -2.09
CA ASP A 153 3.07 -37.60 -1.88
C ASP A 153 2.02 -38.64 -2.32
N VAL A 154 2.47 -39.87 -2.57
CA VAL A 154 1.65 -40.92 -3.20
C VAL A 154 0.35 -41.20 -2.46
N LEU A 155 0.32 -41.19 -1.12
CA LEU A 155 -0.89 -41.45 -0.36
C LEU A 155 -1.83 -40.25 -0.39
N THR A 156 -1.28 -39.03 -0.27
CA THR A 156 -2.04 -37.79 -0.39
C THR A 156 -2.67 -37.63 -1.78
N VAL A 157 -1.99 -38.03 -2.87
CA VAL A 157 -2.58 -38.00 -4.23
C VAL A 157 -3.83 -38.88 -4.30
N HIS A 158 -3.75 -40.13 -3.84
CA HIS A 158 -4.90 -41.04 -3.86
C HIS A 158 -6.06 -40.56 -2.97
N ARG A 159 -5.75 -40.01 -1.78
CA ARG A 159 -6.76 -39.36 -0.93
C ARG A 159 -7.45 -38.20 -1.65
N SER A 160 -6.65 -37.29 -2.23
CA SER A 160 -7.17 -36.11 -2.93
C SER A 160 -8.07 -36.49 -4.10
N LEU A 161 -7.68 -37.52 -4.88
CA LEU A 161 -8.51 -38.03 -5.98
C LEU A 161 -9.83 -38.63 -5.47
N ALA A 162 -9.82 -39.29 -4.32
CA ALA A 162 -11.03 -39.83 -3.70
C ALA A 162 -11.98 -38.72 -3.24
N GLU A 163 -11.45 -37.68 -2.60
CA GLU A 163 -12.22 -36.50 -2.20
C GLU A 163 -12.84 -35.79 -3.42
N LEU A 164 -12.08 -35.65 -4.51
CA LEU A 164 -12.59 -35.08 -5.77
C LEU A 164 -13.70 -35.97 -6.38
N ARG A 165 -13.51 -37.29 -6.41
CA ARG A 165 -14.55 -38.25 -6.87
C ARG A 165 -15.82 -38.11 -6.03
N ASP A 166 -15.68 -38.05 -4.71
CA ASP A 166 -16.81 -37.99 -3.78
C ASP A 166 -17.54 -36.63 -3.87
N ALA A 167 -16.82 -35.58 -4.28
CA ALA A 167 -17.39 -34.29 -4.68
C ALA A 167 -17.98 -34.27 -6.10
N GLN A 168 -18.17 -35.43 -6.74
CA GLN A 168 -18.74 -35.61 -8.08
C GLN A 168 -17.95 -34.89 -9.20
N VAL A 169 -16.64 -34.74 -9.03
CA VAL A 169 -15.75 -34.28 -10.11
C VAL A 169 -15.67 -35.33 -11.21
N HIS A 170 -15.61 -34.90 -12.46
CA HIS A 170 -15.50 -35.79 -13.63
C HIS A 170 -14.08 -35.81 -14.22
N VAL A 171 -13.41 -34.66 -14.23
CA VAL A 171 -12.06 -34.51 -14.79
C VAL A 171 -11.13 -33.98 -13.71
N VAL A 172 -9.90 -34.49 -13.63
CA VAL A 172 -8.86 -33.92 -12.78
C VAL A 172 -7.67 -33.53 -13.63
N ALA A 173 -7.35 -32.24 -13.66
CA ALA A 173 -6.12 -31.73 -14.23
C ALA A 173 -5.04 -31.65 -13.15
N MET A 174 -3.88 -32.27 -13.35
CA MET A 174 -2.85 -32.33 -12.32
C MET A 174 -1.44 -32.06 -12.83
N GLU A 175 -0.64 -31.41 -11.99
CA GLU A 175 0.78 -31.17 -12.25
C GLU A 175 1.63 -32.41 -11.90
N ALA A 176 2.39 -32.89 -12.89
CA ALA A 176 3.34 -33.99 -12.74
C ALA A 176 4.78 -33.45 -12.72
N SER A 177 5.29 -33.08 -11.55
CA SER A 177 6.67 -32.62 -11.37
C SER A 177 7.69 -33.74 -11.66
N SER A 178 8.90 -33.39 -12.10
CA SER A 178 9.96 -34.38 -12.35
C SER A 178 10.34 -35.13 -11.07
N ILE A 179 10.39 -34.42 -9.94
CA ILE A 179 10.66 -35.00 -8.62
C ILE A 179 9.52 -35.93 -8.21
N GLY A 180 8.26 -35.55 -8.46
CA GLY A 180 7.11 -36.39 -8.17
C GLY A 180 7.11 -37.69 -9.00
N LEU A 181 7.47 -37.60 -10.28
CA LEU A 181 7.61 -38.76 -11.17
C LEU A 181 8.77 -39.67 -10.75
N ASP A 182 9.95 -39.10 -10.47
CA ASP A 182 11.14 -39.84 -10.03
C ASP A 182 10.93 -40.57 -8.69
N GLN A 183 10.12 -39.98 -7.79
CA GLN A 183 9.79 -40.56 -6.48
C GLN A 183 8.57 -41.48 -6.48
N GLY A 184 7.98 -41.79 -7.63
CA GLY A 184 6.80 -42.67 -7.70
C GLY A 184 5.54 -42.08 -7.07
N ARG A 185 5.43 -40.74 -6.95
CA ARG A 185 4.26 -40.09 -6.31
C ARG A 185 2.95 -40.30 -7.07
N LEU A 186 3.05 -40.65 -8.36
CA LEU A 186 1.93 -40.93 -9.25
C LEU A 186 1.75 -42.44 -9.48
N ASP A 187 2.30 -43.29 -8.61
CA ASP A 187 2.14 -44.73 -8.74
C ASP A 187 0.74 -45.18 -8.33
N GLY A 188 0.17 -46.09 -9.12
CA GLY A 188 -1.23 -46.51 -8.98
C GLY A 188 -2.26 -45.56 -9.59
N VAL A 189 -1.90 -44.33 -9.96
CA VAL A 189 -2.83 -43.39 -10.62
C VAL A 189 -3.03 -43.80 -12.08
N ALA A 190 -4.29 -44.08 -12.46
CA ALA A 190 -4.67 -44.31 -13.85
C ALA A 190 -4.73 -42.96 -14.60
N ILE A 191 -3.81 -42.74 -15.54
CA ILE A 191 -3.70 -41.48 -16.28
C ILE A 191 -4.24 -41.71 -17.70
N ASP A 192 -5.23 -40.92 -18.12
CA ASP A 192 -5.83 -41.01 -19.44
C ASP A 192 -5.10 -40.14 -20.47
N ILE A 193 -4.75 -38.91 -20.09
CA ILE A 193 -4.13 -37.92 -20.96
C ILE A 193 -2.85 -37.41 -20.31
N ALA A 194 -1.72 -37.54 -21.00
CA ALA A 194 -0.45 -36.95 -20.58
C ALA A 194 -0.07 -35.79 -21.49
N ALA A 195 0.45 -34.70 -20.93
CA ALA A 195 0.86 -33.54 -21.70
C ALA A 195 2.27 -33.07 -21.34
N PHE A 196 3.05 -32.68 -22.35
CA PHE A 196 4.40 -32.17 -22.24
C PHE A 196 4.49 -30.72 -22.72
N THR A 197 4.89 -29.79 -21.84
CA THR A 197 5.03 -28.37 -22.20
C THR A 197 6.40 -28.04 -22.82
N ASN A 198 7.49 -28.20 -22.08
CA ASN A 198 8.86 -27.88 -22.49
C ASN A 198 9.89 -28.45 -21.51
N LEU A 199 11.17 -28.42 -21.88
CA LEU A 199 12.30 -28.75 -21.03
C LEU A 199 13.43 -27.72 -21.18
N THR A 200 13.55 -26.83 -20.19
CA THR A 200 14.74 -25.97 -20.01
C THR A 200 15.49 -26.34 -18.73
N ARG A 201 16.74 -25.88 -18.60
CA ARG A 201 17.61 -26.14 -17.44
C ARG A 201 16.95 -25.72 -16.13
N ASP A 202 16.70 -26.69 -15.25
CA ASP A 202 16.11 -26.50 -13.93
C ASP A 202 16.33 -27.77 -13.07
N HIS A 203 16.21 -27.66 -11.74
CA HIS A 203 16.28 -28.77 -10.78
C HIS A 203 17.54 -29.67 -10.88
N LEU A 204 18.66 -29.13 -11.35
CA LEU A 204 19.92 -29.90 -11.49
C LEU A 204 20.59 -30.19 -10.15
N ASP A 205 20.25 -29.46 -9.09
CA ASP A 205 20.57 -29.77 -7.70
C ASP A 205 20.04 -31.16 -7.28
N TYR A 206 18.87 -31.56 -7.80
CA TYR A 206 18.27 -32.86 -7.56
C TYR A 206 18.66 -33.90 -8.61
N HIS A 207 18.50 -33.56 -9.90
CA HIS A 207 18.66 -34.51 -11.01
C HIS A 207 20.11 -34.71 -11.45
N GLN A 208 21.02 -33.84 -11.01
CA GLN A 208 22.46 -33.79 -11.34
C GLN A 208 22.77 -33.45 -12.80
N THR A 209 22.02 -34.00 -13.76
CA THR A 209 22.20 -33.79 -15.20
C THR A 209 20.87 -33.51 -15.90
N GLU A 210 20.91 -32.78 -17.01
CA GLU A 210 19.72 -32.52 -17.85
C GLU A 210 19.15 -33.81 -18.45
N ALA A 211 20.00 -34.81 -18.72
CA ALA A 211 19.57 -36.11 -19.22
C ALA A 211 18.70 -36.86 -18.20
N ASN A 212 19.11 -36.88 -16.93
CA ASN A 212 18.32 -37.46 -15.83
C ASN A 212 17.01 -36.71 -15.64
N TYR A 213 17.06 -35.38 -15.67
CA TYR A 213 15.87 -34.54 -15.53
C TYR A 213 14.85 -34.81 -16.65
N ARG A 214 15.31 -34.92 -17.90
CA ARG A 214 14.49 -35.32 -19.05
C ARG A 214 13.88 -36.71 -18.86
N GLN A 215 14.71 -37.69 -18.48
CA GLN A 215 14.27 -39.07 -18.27
C GLN A 215 13.20 -39.17 -17.19
N ALA A 216 13.35 -38.43 -16.08
CA ALA A 216 12.36 -38.38 -15.00
C ALA A 216 11.01 -37.87 -15.49
N LYS A 217 10.97 -36.80 -16.32
CA LYS A 217 9.70 -36.33 -16.93
C LYS A 217 9.11 -37.37 -17.88
N PHE A 218 9.96 -38.06 -18.64
CA PHE A 218 9.51 -39.03 -19.63
C PHE A 218 8.87 -40.28 -19.01
N LEU A 219 9.04 -40.51 -17.70
CA LEU A 219 8.32 -41.55 -16.97
C LEU A 219 6.79 -41.40 -17.09
N LEU A 220 6.28 -40.16 -17.22
CA LEU A 220 4.85 -39.92 -17.38
C LEU A 220 4.29 -40.59 -18.63
N PHE A 221 5.01 -40.49 -19.76
CA PHE A 221 4.56 -41.01 -21.06
C PHE A 221 4.74 -42.52 -21.21
N LYS A 222 5.35 -43.17 -20.21
CA LYS A 222 5.46 -44.63 -20.12
C LYS A 222 4.37 -45.26 -19.24
N LYS A 223 3.50 -44.45 -18.63
CA LYS A 223 2.39 -44.96 -17.81
C LYS A 223 1.41 -45.75 -18.70
N PRO A 224 0.94 -46.93 -18.26
CA PRO A 224 -0.02 -47.72 -19.04
C PRO A 224 -1.39 -47.04 -19.03
N GLY A 225 -2.20 -47.31 -20.06
CA GLY A 225 -3.59 -46.82 -20.14
C GLY A 225 -3.76 -45.43 -20.75
N LEU A 226 -2.67 -44.77 -21.18
CA LEU A 226 -2.74 -43.49 -21.87
C LEU A 226 -3.57 -43.61 -23.16
N ARG A 227 -4.61 -42.78 -23.26
CA ARG A 227 -5.45 -42.62 -24.45
C ARG A 227 -4.86 -41.60 -25.42
N ARG A 228 -4.18 -40.57 -24.88
CA ARG A 228 -3.59 -39.48 -25.66
C ARG A 228 -2.34 -38.92 -24.99
N VAL A 229 -1.36 -38.55 -25.81
CA VAL A 229 -0.20 -37.76 -25.38
C VAL A 229 -0.13 -36.46 -26.18
N LEU A 230 -0.15 -35.31 -25.51
CA LEU A 230 0.01 -33.99 -26.13
C LEU A 230 1.47 -33.55 -25.97
N VAL A 231 2.15 -33.21 -27.06
CA VAL A 231 3.57 -32.84 -27.02
C VAL A 231 3.82 -31.54 -27.77
N ASN A 232 4.52 -30.61 -27.12
CA ASN A 232 5.05 -29.44 -27.78
C ASN A 232 6.12 -29.82 -28.82
N ALA A 233 5.86 -29.59 -30.10
CA ALA A 233 6.82 -29.85 -31.16
C ALA A 233 7.85 -28.74 -31.35
N ASP A 234 7.67 -27.57 -30.70
CA ASP A 234 8.67 -26.48 -30.72
C ASP A 234 9.89 -26.81 -29.85
N ASP A 235 9.72 -27.68 -28.85
CA ASP A 235 10.75 -28.05 -27.88
C ASP A 235 11.56 -29.27 -28.34
N ASP A 236 12.90 -29.23 -28.21
CA ASP A 236 13.77 -30.31 -28.68
C ASP A 236 13.59 -31.63 -27.90
N ALA A 237 13.30 -31.56 -26.59
CA ALA A 237 12.93 -32.74 -25.84
C ALA A 237 11.54 -33.24 -26.28
N GLY A 238 10.62 -32.33 -26.63
CA GLY A 238 9.33 -32.66 -27.23
C GLY A 238 9.47 -33.42 -28.56
N LYS A 239 10.33 -32.95 -29.47
CA LYS A 239 10.66 -33.66 -30.73
C LYS A 239 11.22 -35.06 -30.47
N THR A 240 12.12 -35.17 -29.49
CA THR A 240 12.68 -36.46 -29.05
C THR A 240 11.58 -37.39 -28.53
N LEU A 241 10.66 -36.87 -27.72
CA LEU A 241 9.54 -37.64 -27.18
C LEU A 241 8.61 -38.12 -28.29
N LEU A 242 8.24 -37.25 -29.23
CA LEU A 242 7.40 -37.58 -30.39
C LEU A 242 7.99 -38.74 -31.21
N ALA A 243 9.32 -38.78 -31.38
CA ALA A 243 9.99 -39.86 -32.11
C ALA A 243 9.91 -41.23 -31.39
N THR A 244 9.60 -41.26 -30.09
CA THR A 244 9.48 -42.50 -29.31
C THR A 244 8.05 -43.03 -29.16
N LEU A 245 7.04 -42.22 -29.53
CA LEU A 245 5.62 -42.55 -29.36
C LEU A 245 4.97 -42.93 -30.69
N SER A 246 3.90 -43.72 -30.64
CA SER A 246 3.13 -44.03 -31.85
C SER A 246 2.37 -42.79 -32.36
N PRO A 247 2.25 -42.58 -33.68
CA PRO A 247 1.48 -41.45 -34.23
C PRO A 247 -0.01 -41.45 -33.82
N ASP A 248 -0.56 -42.62 -33.55
CA ASP A 248 -1.96 -42.76 -33.10
C ASP A 248 -2.16 -42.31 -31.66
N LEU A 249 -1.12 -42.35 -30.82
CA LEU A 249 -1.17 -41.94 -29.42
C LEU A 249 -0.74 -40.47 -29.26
N ALA A 250 0.27 -40.02 -30.01
CA ALA A 250 0.89 -38.71 -29.83
C ALA A 250 0.32 -37.64 -30.77
N TRP A 251 -0.25 -36.57 -30.19
CA TRP A 251 -0.61 -35.36 -30.91
C TRP A 251 0.41 -34.27 -30.60
N SER A 252 1.00 -33.73 -31.66
CA SER A 252 1.86 -32.56 -31.57
C SER A 252 1.04 -31.27 -31.58
N TYR A 253 1.53 -30.27 -30.84
CA TYR A 253 1.11 -28.89 -31.02
C TYR A 253 2.31 -27.97 -31.20
N SER A 254 2.13 -26.82 -31.87
CA SER A 254 3.24 -25.92 -32.16
C SER A 254 2.82 -24.50 -32.51
N ILE A 255 3.65 -23.51 -32.18
CA ILE A 255 3.49 -22.13 -32.67
C ILE A 255 4.31 -21.84 -33.94
N THR A 256 5.16 -22.78 -34.38
CA THR A 256 6.06 -22.60 -35.55
C THR A 256 5.82 -23.62 -36.69
N GLU A 257 5.42 -24.85 -36.35
CA GLU A 257 5.29 -26.00 -37.24
C GLU A 257 3.83 -26.22 -37.66
N PRO A 258 3.43 -25.82 -38.88
CA PRO A 258 2.04 -25.97 -39.35
C PRO A 258 1.63 -27.42 -39.64
N THR A 259 2.58 -28.37 -39.51
CA THR A 259 2.32 -29.80 -39.66
C THR A 259 1.82 -30.45 -38.37
N ALA A 260 1.87 -29.74 -37.24
CA ALA A 260 1.36 -30.22 -35.96
C ALA A 260 -0.17 -30.45 -36.00
N VAL A 261 -0.68 -31.31 -35.12
CA VAL A 261 -2.14 -31.61 -35.06
C VAL A 261 -2.95 -30.35 -34.74
N LEU A 262 -2.41 -29.53 -33.84
CA LEU A 262 -2.89 -28.18 -33.56
C LEU A 262 -1.73 -27.19 -33.67
N TYR A 263 -1.95 -26.06 -34.31
CA TYR A 263 -0.92 -25.04 -34.39
C TYR A 263 -1.50 -23.64 -34.35
N ALA A 264 -0.68 -22.68 -33.95
CA ALA A 264 -0.97 -21.26 -34.09
C ALA A 264 -0.37 -20.75 -35.40
N ARG A 265 -1.10 -19.90 -36.11
CA ARG A 265 -0.59 -19.07 -37.20
C ARG A 265 -1.13 -17.65 -37.08
N ASP A 266 -0.61 -16.71 -37.87
CA ASP A 266 -1.01 -15.29 -37.80
C ASP A 266 -0.89 -14.73 -36.37
N LEU A 267 0.17 -15.14 -35.65
CA LEU A 267 0.42 -14.70 -34.28
C LEU A 267 0.89 -13.25 -34.29
N HIS A 268 0.10 -12.39 -33.67
CA HIS A 268 0.38 -10.97 -33.55
C HIS A 268 0.23 -10.52 -32.09
N PRO A 269 1.25 -9.84 -31.51
CA PRO A 269 1.04 -9.13 -30.27
C PRO A 269 -0.02 -8.05 -30.45
N SER A 270 -0.74 -7.76 -29.37
CA SER A 270 -1.69 -6.65 -29.30
C SER A 270 -1.36 -5.77 -28.10
N GLY A 271 -1.93 -4.57 -28.03
CA GLY A 271 -1.67 -3.65 -26.93
C GLY A 271 -2.16 -4.15 -25.55
N ASN A 272 -2.92 -5.24 -25.48
CA ASN A 272 -3.53 -5.75 -24.25
C ASN A 272 -3.61 -7.30 -24.20
N GLY A 273 -2.77 -7.98 -24.98
CA GLY A 273 -2.78 -9.43 -25.11
C GLY A 273 -2.20 -9.90 -26.43
N GLN A 274 -2.75 -10.95 -27.03
CA GLN A 274 -2.30 -11.53 -28.30
C GLN A 274 -3.48 -11.95 -29.17
N VAL A 275 -3.28 -11.89 -30.48
CA VAL A 275 -4.20 -12.44 -31.49
C VAL A 275 -3.47 -13.54 -32.25
N PHE A 276 -4.12 -14.69 -32.43
CA PHE A 276 -3.61 -15.77 -33.29
C PHE A 276 -4.75 -16.58 -33.88
N THR A 277 -4.49 -17.30 -34.96
CA THR A 277 -5.40 -18.30 -35.51
C THR A 277 -5.04 -19.66 -34.94
N LEU A 278 -5.93 -20.24 -34.12
CA LEU A 278 -5.87 -21.66 -33.75
C LEU A 278 -6.31 -22.48 -34.97
N ALA A 279 -5.42 -23.32 -35.49
CA ALA A 279 -5.69 -24.18 -36.64
C ALA A 279 -5.48 -25.65 -36.29
N GLY A 280 -6.28 -26.51 -36.92
CA GLY A 280 -6.12 -27.96 -36.89
C GLY A 280 -6.74 -28.59 -38.13
N ARG A 281 -6.70 -29.92 -38.23
CA ARG A 281 -7.18 -30.65 -39.42
C ARG A 281 -8.66 -30.41 -39.74
N GLU A 282 -9.48 -30.14 -38.73
CA GLU A 282 -10.93 -30.00 -38.84
C GLU A 282 -11.41 -28.55 -39.00
N GLY A 283 -10.50 -27.57 -38.99
CA GLY A 283 -10.84 -26.16 -39.15
C GLY A 283 -9.90 -25.22 -38.39
N SER A 284 -10.24 -23.93 -38.42
CA SER A 284 -9.49 -22.89 -37.72
C SER A 284 -10.41 -21.83 -37.15
N ALA A 285 -9.96 -21.17 -36.08
CA ALA A 285 -10.66 -20.04 -35.48
C ALA A 285 -9.65 -18.99 -34.98
N GLN A 286 -10.01 -17.71 -35.10
CA GLN A 286 -9.21 -16.63 -34.54
C GLN A 286 -9.47 -16.52 -33.03
N ILE A 287 -8.39 -16.41 -32.27
CA ILE A 287 -8.37 -16.29 -30.82
C ILE A 287 -7.79 -14.92 -30.48
N LEU A 288 -8.53 -14.14 -29.69
CA LEU A 288 -8.03 -12.95 -29.01
C LEU A 288 -7.92 -13.29 -27.53
N THR A 289 -6.71 -13.32 -26.99
CA THR A 289 -6.46 -13.59 -25.57
C THR A 289 -5.82 -12.39 -24.90
N ARG A 290 -6.10 -12.18 -23.61
CA ARG A 290 -5.43 -11.17 -22.78
C ARG A 290 -4.11 -11.67 -22.18
N LEU A 291 -3.80 -12.95 -22.38
CA LEU A 291 -2.56 -13.56 -21.94
C LEU A 291 -1.39 -13.05 -22.79
N VAL A 292 -0.26 -12.77 -22.13
CA VAL A 292 0.91 -12.16 -22.78
C VAL A 292 2.05 -13.17 -22.93
N GLY A 293 2.84 -13.04 -23.99
CA GLY A 293 3.96 -13.90 -24.31
C GLY A 293 3.59 -15.14 -25.14
N GLU A 294 4.46 -15.47 -26.10
CA GLU A 294 4.27 -16.61 -27.01
C GLU A 294 4.20 -17.96 -26.28
N HIS A 295 4.92 -18.08 -25.17
CA HIS A 295 4.86 -19.26 -24.30
C HIS A 295 3.44 -19.53 -23.79
N ASN A 296 2.63 -18.49 -23.56
CA ASN A 296 1.24 -18.65 -23.18
C ASN A 296 0.36 -19.08 -24.36
N VAL A 297 0.68 -18.70 -25.59
CA VAL A 297 0.04 -19.25 -26.79
C VAL A 297 0.35 -20.75 -26.92
N SER A 298 1.61 -21.15 -26.73
CA SER A 298 2.02 -22.56 -26.70
C SER A 298 1.25 -23.35 -25.61
N ASN A 299 1.12 -22.80 -24.39
CA ASN A 299 0.31 -23.39 -23.33
C ASN A 299 -1.18 -23.48 -23.70
N LEU A 300 -1.75 -22.46 -24.35
CA LEU A 300 -3.15 -22.48 -24.82
C LEU A 300 -3.36 -23.55 -25.90
N LEU A 301 -2.37 -23.83 -26.75
CA LEU A 301 -2.44 -24.92 -27.72
C LEU A 301 -2.46 -26.30 -27.03
N LEU A 302 -1.70 -26.48 -25.94
CA LEU A 302 -1.79 -27.69 -25.12
C LEU A 302 -3.19 -27.84 -24.53
N VAL A 303 -3.73 -26.78 -23.93
CA VAL A 303 -5.09 -26.76 -23.37
C VAL A 303 -6.12 -27.10 -24.46
N ALA A 304 -6.01 -26.47 -25.64
CA ALA A 304 -6.84 -26.77 -26.80
C ALA A 304 -6.75 -28.25 -27.22
N GLY A 305 -5.54 -28.83 -27.19
CA GLY A 305 -5.30 -30.24 -27.50
C GLY A 305 -6.01 -31.19 -26.55
N VAL A 306 -5.95 -30.92 -25.25
CA VAL A 306 -6.67 -31.70 -24.24
C VAL A 306 -8.18 -31.52 -24.40
N LEU A 307 -8.68 -30.30 -24.56
CA LEU A 307 -10.12 -30.06 -24.77
C LEU A 307 -10.64 -30.74 -26.05
N LYS A 308 -9.84 -30.74 -27.12
CA LYS A 308 -10.16 -31.45 -28.37
C LYS A 308 -10.23 -32.97 -28.16
N GLU A 309 -9.30 -33.54 -27.39
CA GLU A 309 -9.31 -34.94 -27.00
C GLU A 309 -10.51 -35.29 -26.08
N LEU A 310 -11.01 -34.33 -25.30
CA LEU A 310 -12.26 -34.44 -24.55
C LEU A 310 -13.51 -34.21 -25.42
N GLY A 311 -13.35 -34.14 -26.74
CA GLY A 311 -14.45 -34.08 -27.71
C GLY A 311 -14.94 -32.68 -28.05
N TRP A 312 -14.24 -31.61 -27.66
CA TRP A 312 -14.65 -30.25 -27.98
C TRP A 312 -14.33 -29.90 -29.44
N SER A 313 -15.24 -29.19 -30.12
CA SER A 313 -14.98 -28.65 -31.45
C SER A 313 -14.09 -27.41 -31.38
N ILE A 314 -13.35 -27.11 -32.46
CA ILE A 314 -12.53 -25.88 -32.56
C ILE A 314 -13.36 -24.63 -32.27
N GLY A 315 -14.61 -24.57 -32.74
CA GLY A 315 -15.51 -23.45 -32.46
C GLY A 315 -15.88 -23.30 -30.98
N ARG A 316 -16.01 -24.41 -30.22
CA ARG A 316 -16.23 -24.36 -28.77
C ARG A 316 -14.98 -23.91 -28.03
N ILE A 317 -13.83 -24.49 -28.39
CA ILE A 317 -12.52 -24.12 -27.84
C ILE A 317 -12.26 -22.62 -28.06
N ALA A 318 -12.57 -22.10 -29.25
CA ALA A 318 -12.36 -20.71 -29.59
C ALA A 318 -13.21 -19.71 -28.80
N ARG A 319 -14.33 -20.15 -28.23
CA ARG A 319 -15.12 -19.34 -27.28
C ARG A 319 -14.56 -19.41 -25.87
N ALA A 320 -14.00 -20.55 -25.47
CA ALA A 320 -13.47 -20.75 -24.12
C ALA A 320 -12.11 -20.07 -23.91
N LEU A 321 -11.15 -20.24 -24.82
CA LEU A 321 -9.78 -19.75 -24.62
C LEU A 321 -9.67 -18.23 -24.37
N PRO A 322 -10.43 -17.34 -25.03
CA PRO A 322 -10.42 -15.89 -24.76
C PRO A 322 -10.84 -15.51 -23.33
N THR A 323 -11.61 -16.36 -22.65
CA THR A 323 -12.11 -16.10 -21.28
C THR A 323 -11.08 -16.45 -20.21
N LEU A 324 -10.04 -17.21 -20.57
CA LEU A 324 -8.99 -17.64 -19.65
C LEU A 324 -8.17 -16.44 -19.18
N ARG A 325 -7.91 -16.41 -17.88
CA ARG A 325 -7.15 -15.33 -17.21
C ARG A 325 -5.78 -15.82 -16.80
N ALA A 326 -4.85 -14.89 -16.63
CA ALA A 326 -3.55 -15.20 -16.07
C ALA A 326 -3.70 -15.89 -14.72
N VAL A 327 -2.81 -16.85 -14.44
CA VAL A 327 -2.72 -17.43 -13.10
C VAL A 327 -2.27 -16.33 -12.14
N PRO A 328 -2.81 -16.25 -10.91
CA PRO A 328 -2.40 -15.24 -9.94
C PRO A 328 -0.87 -15.13 -9.80
N GLY A 329 -0.35 -13.91 -9.97
CA GLY A 329 1.08 -13.62 -9.90
C GLY A 329 1.93 -14.10 -11.10
N ARG A 330 1.33 -14.40 -12.25
CA ARG A 330 2.04 -14.85 -13.48
C ARG A 330 1.66 -14.00 -14.68
N LEU A 331 2.45 -12.95 -14.96
CA LEU A 331 2.14 -11.88 -15.91
C LEU A 331 0.67 -11.45 -15.79
N GLU A 332 0.22 -11.28 -14.54
CA GLU A 332 -1.16 -10.97 -14.20
C GLU A 332 -1.42 -9.49 -14.48
N ALA A 333 -2.28 -9.20 -15.45
CA ALA A 333 -2.68 -7.84 -15.77
C ALA A 333 -3.58 -7.27 -14.66
N VAL A 334 -3.15 -6.15 -14.07
CA VAL A 334 -3.91 -5.43 -13.03
C VAL A 334 -4.78 -4.38 -13.69
N MET A 335 -6.03 -4.28 -13.24
CA MET A 335 -7.02 -3.34 -13.76
C MET A 335 -7.43 -2.33 -12.68
N ALA A 336 -7.67 -1.09 -13.09
CA ALA A 336 -8.30 -0.07 -12.23
C ALA A 336 -9.69 -0.52 -11.75
N VAL A 337 -10.11 -0.02 -10.60
CA VAL A 337 -11.51 -0.13 -10.17
C VAL A 337 -12.39 0.66 -11.15
N PRO A 338 -13.46 0.07 -11.72
CA PRO A 338 -14.33 0.74 -12.69
C PRO A 338 -15.05 1.96 -12.09
N ASP A 339 -15.44 2.91 -12.96
CA ASP A 339 -16.09 4.18 -12.55
C ASP A 339 -17.51 4.01 -11.97
N ARG A 340 -18.13 2.83 -12.13
CA ARG A 340 -19.46 2.53 -11.60
C ARG A 340 -19.42 1.29 -10.70
N PRO A 341 -20.09 1.31 -9.54
CA PRO A 341 -20.22 0.13 -8.70
C PRO A 341 -20.95 -0.98 -9.47
N VAL A 342 -20.42 -2.20 -9.38
CA VAL A 342 -21.03 -3.40 -9.96
C VAL A 342 -22.34 -3.65 -9.21
N THR A 343 -23.48 -3.59 -9.91
CA THR A 343 -24.82 -3.77 -9.33
C THR A 343 -25.15 -5.23 -8.98
N ASP A 344 -24.16 -6.13 -8.99
CA ASP A 344 -24.36 -7.54 -8.71
C ASP A 344 -23.41 -8.00 -7.59
N ALA A 345 -23.94 -8.04 -6.37
CA ALA A 345 -23.21 -8.34 -5.14
C ALA A 345 -22.87 -9.84 -4.96
N THR A 346 -23.21 -10.69 -5.94
CA THR A 346 -22.97 -12.15 -5.89
C THR A 346 -21.80 -12.62 -6.75
N ALA A 347 -21.22 -11.74 -7.55
CA ALA A 347 -20.02 -12.02 -8.31
C ALA A 347 -18.77 -11.89 -7.41
N PRO A 348 -17.81 -12.83 -7.44
CA PRO A 348 -16.49 -12.64 -6.82
C PRO A 348 -15.92 -11.27 -7.20
N GLN A 349 -15.16 -10.61 -6.33
CA GLN A 349 -14.53 -9.30 -6.66
C GLN A 349 -13.63 -9.36 -7.91
N ASP A 350 -13.18 -10.56 -8.30
CA ASP A 350 -12.45 -10.82 -9.55
C ASP A 350 -13.35 -11.06 -10.78
N ALA A 351 -14.65 -11.31 -10.59
CA ALA A 351 -15.66 -11.48 -11.63
C ALA A 351 -16.30 -10.14 -12.00
N ALA A 352 -15.49 -9.19 -12.50
CA ALA A 352 -16.00 -7.97 -13.10
C ALA A 352 -16.63 -8.26 -14.47
N VAL A 353 -17.90 -7.86 -14.60
CA VAL A 353 -18.59 -7.24 -15.74
C VAL A 353 -17.71 -7.03 -16.97
N GLU A 354 -18.16 -7.48 -18.14
CA GLU A 354 -17.56 -7.14 -19.44
C GLU A 354 -17.34 -5.63 -19.53
N PRO A 355 -16.07 -5.16 -19.54
CA PRO A 355 -15.79 -3.75 -19.78
C PRO A 355 -16.20 -3.46 -21.23
N ASP A 356 -16.94 -2.37 -21.43
CA ASP A 356 -17.15 -1.78 -22.74
C ASP A 356 -15.78 -1.68 -23.46
N VAL A 357 -15.59 -2.53 -24.46
CA VAL A 357 -14.32 -2.77 -25.20
C VAL A 357 -13.74 -1.47 -25.78
N ARG A 358 -14.55 -0.41 -25.86
CA ARG A 358 -14.16 0.90 -26.38
C ARG A 358 -13.55 1.85 -25.33
N ARG A 359 -13.65 1.56 -24.03
CA ARG A 359 -13.13 2.44 -22.95
C ARG A 359 -11.93 1.90 -22.18
N ALA A 360 -11.54 0.64 -22.39
CA ALA A 360 -10.50 -0.04 -21.61
C ALA A 360 -9.04 0.42 -21.88
N ASN A 361 -8.83 1.56 -22.55
CA ASN A 361 -7.55 1.89 -23.18
C ASN A 361 -7.06 3.34 -22.89
N VAL A 362 -7.18 3.82 -21.65
CA VAL A 362 -6.81 5.21 -21.28
C VAL A 362 -5.60 5.29 -20.32
N GLY A 363 -4.85 4.19 -20.15
CA GLY A 363 -3.70 4.15 -19.24
C GLY A 363 -2.68 3.06 -19.59
N PRO A 364 -1.53 3.04 -18.89
CA PRO A 364 -0.51 2.02 -19.07
C PRO A 364 -1.04 0.62 -18.75
N VAL A 365 -0.41 -0.40 -19.32
CA VAL A 365 -0.65 -1.79 -18.91
C VAL A 365 0.26 -2.10 -17.75
N VAL A 366 -0.29 -2.63 -16.65
CA VAL A 366 0.50 -3.03 -15.47
C VAL A 366 0.35 -4.53 -15.27
N LEU A 367 1.46 -5.25 -15.18
CA LEU A 367 1.49 -6.69 -14.97
C LEU A 367 2.30 -7.04 -13.72
N VAL A 368 1.81 -8.00 -12.95
CA VAL A 368 2.49 -8.55 -11.77
C VAL A 368 3.00 -9.96 -12.07
N ASP A 369 4.27 -10.23 -11.77
CA ASP A 369 4.89 -11.55 -11.99
C ASP A 369 5.79 -12.02 -10.83
N TYR A 370 5.81 -13.33 -10.61
CA TYR A 370 6.65 -13.99 -9.60
C TYR A 370 8.13 -14.15 -10.02
N ALA A 371 8.57 -13.54 -11.11
CA ALA A 371 9.94 -13.60 -11.59
C ALA A 371 10.95 -13.04 -10.57
N HIS A 372 11.52 -13.94 -9.75
CA HIS A 372 12.49 -13.64 -8.69
C HIS A 372 13.86 -14.33 -8.91
N THR A 373 14.11 -14.82 -10.12
CA THR A 373 15.38 -15.43 -10.56
C THR A 373 15.83 -14.78 -11.88
N PRO A 374 17.13 -14.86 -12.24
CA PRO A 374 17.64 -14.33 -13.51
C PRO A 374 16.85 -14.78 -14.74
N ASP A 375 16.73 -16.10 -14.95
CA ASP A 375 16.01 -16.68 -16.10
C ASP A 375 14.52 -16.29 -16.10
N ALA A 376 13.86 -16.26 -14.95
CA ALA A 376 12.45 -15.88 -14.89
C ALA A 376 12.24 -14.40 -15.24
N LEU A 377 13.13 -13.51 -14.78
CA LEU A 377 13.04 -12.08 -15.08
C LEU A 377 13.32 -11.79 -16.55
N GLU A 378 14.35 -12.42 -17.13
CA GLU A 378 14.68 -12.32 -18.55
C GLU A 378 13.49 -12.74 -19.43
N ARG A 379 12.87 -13.88 -19.11
CA ARG A 379 11.70 -14.38 -19.85
C ARG A 379 10.47 -13.48 -19.70
N ALA A 380 10.22 -12.94 -18.51
CA ALA A 380 9.11 -12.01 -18.29
C ALA A 380 9.29 -10.74 -19.14
N LEU A 381 10.50 -10.15 -19.15
CA LEU A 381 10.81 -8.98 -19.95
C LEU A 381 10.71 -9.26 -21.46
N ALA A 382 11.29 -10.38 -21.91
CA ALA A 382 11.22 -10.82 -23.30
C ALA A 382 9.76 -11.05 -23.76
N ALA A 383 8.91 -11.61 -22.89
CA ALA A 383 7.49 -11.82 -23.19
C ALA A 383 6.69 -10.52 -23.32
N LEU A 384 7.09 -9.46 -22.61
CA LEU A 384 6.40 -8.17 -22.61
C LEU A 384 6.91 -7.21 -23.68
N ARG A 385 8.14 -7.39 -24.17
CA ARG A 385 8.75 -6.51 -25.17
C ARG A 385 7.89 -6.31 -26.42
N PRO A 386 7.34 -7.35 -27.07
CA PRO A 386 6.49 -7.17 -28.25
C PRO A 386 5.22 -6.36 -27.97
N MET A 387 4.68 -6.42 -26.74
CA MET A 387 3.52 -5.62 -26.35
C MET A 387 3.89 -4.13 -26.25
N ALA A 388 5.02 -3.81 -25.60
CA ALA A 388 5.49 -2.43 -25.49
C ALA A 388 5.73 -1.82 -26.89
N ASP A 389 6.32 -2.60 -27.81
CA ASP A 389 6.57 -2.18 -29.19
C ASP A 389 5.27 -1.87 -29.95
N VAL A 390 4.25 -2.73 -29.85
CA VAL A 390 2.93 -2.50 -30.48
C VAL A 390 2.24 -1.26 -29.92
N ARG A 391 2.41 -0.99 -28.62
CA ARG A 391 1.85 0.21 -27.99
C ARG A 391 2.66 1.47 -28.29
N ALA A 392 3.86 1.34 -28.85
CA ALA A 392 4.85 2.41 -29.01
C ALA A 392 5.23 3.07 -27.67
N GLY A 393 5.25 2.28 -26.59
CA GLY A 393 5.58 2.73 -25.24
C GLY A 393 6.87 2.12 -24.71
N ARG A 394 7.26 2.54 -23.51
CA ARG A 394 8.38 1.97 -22.76
C ARG A 394 7.94 0.73 -22.00
N LEU A 395 8.85 -0.22 -21.84
CA LEU A 395 8.77 -1.28 -20.84
C LEU A 395 9.49 -0.84 -19.57
N VAL A 396 8.73 -0.65 -18.49
CA VAL A 396 9.21 -0.29 -17.16
C VAL A 396 9.27 -1.54 -16.28
N CYS A 397 10.38 -1.76 -15.58
CA CYS A 397 10.55 -2.89 -14.66
C CYS A 397 10.72 -2.41 -13.22
N VAL A 398 9.86 -2.86 -12.32
CA VAL A 398 9.96 -2.67 -10.86
C VAL A 398 10.27 -4.00 -10.22
N PHE A 399 11.41 -4.14 -9.55
CA PHE A 399 11.75 -5.41 -8.90
C PHE A 399 12.69 -5.23 -7.70
N GLY A 400 12.78 -6.29 -6.90
CA GLY A 400 13.69 -6.41 -5.76
C GLY A 400 14.21 -7.83 -5.63
N CYS A 401 15.11 -8.06 -4.66
CA CYS A 401 15.59 -9.39 -4.31
C CYS A 401 15.29 -9.69 -2.84
N GLY A 402 14.90 -10.94 -2.55
CA GLY A 402 14.70 -11.38 -1.16
C GLY A 402 16.02 -11.52 -0.41
N GLY A 403 16.09 -11.02 0.82
CA GLY A 403 17.25 -11.15 1.70
C GLY A 403 17.37 -12.55 2.31
N ASN A 404 18.55 -12.87 2.86
CA ASN A 404 18.92 -14.21 3.33
C ASN A 404 18.70 -15.32 2.28
N ARG A 405 18.90 -15.00 1.00
CA ARG A 405 18.86 -15.91 -0.15
C ARG A 405 20.19 -15.85 -0.91
N ASP A 406 20.27 -16.57 -2.03
CA ASP A 406 21.43 -16.51 -2.93
C ASP A 406 21.68 -15.06 -3.38
N ALA A 407 22.78 -14.47 -2.89
CA ALA A 407 23.20 -13.12 -3.24
C ALA A 407 23.84 -13.05 -4.64
N GLY A 408 24.37 -14.18 -5.15
CA GLY A 408 25.05 -14.24 -6.45
C GLY A 408 24.14 -13.89 -7.62
N LYS A 409 22.83 -14.06 -7.47
CA LYS A 409 21.84 -13.70 -8.50
C LYS A 409 21.56 -12.20 -8.60
N ARG A 410 21.79 -11.41 -7.53
CA ARG A 410 21.37 -10.00 -7.42
C ARG A 410 21.96 -9.13 -8.54
N PRO A 411 23.29 -9.10 -8.77
CA PRO A 411 23.86 -8.31 -9.87
C PRO A 411 23.44 -8.83 -11.24
N ILE A 412 23.26 -10.14 -11.40
CA ILE A 412 22.82 -10.74 -12.68
C ILE A 412 21.40 -10.26 -13.02
N MET A 413 20.49 -10.22 -12.03
CA MET A 413 19.14 -9.70 -12.22
C MET A 413 19.14 -8.19 -12.52
N GLY A 414 20.03 -7.42 -11.88
CA GLY A 414 20.26 -6.01 -12.22
C GLY A 414 20.58 -5.81 -13.71
N ARG A 415 21.59 -6.53 -14.21
CA ARG A 415 21.98 -6.51 -15.63
C ARG A 415 20.83 -6.90 -16.56
N ILE A 416 20.13 -7.99 -16.25
CA ILE A 416 19.00 -8.46 -17.07
C ILE A 416 17.88 -7.42 -17.14
N ALA A 417 17.58 -6.74 -16.02
CA ALA A 417 16.59 -5.67 -16.00
C ALA A 417 17.04 -4.48 -16.85
N GLU A 418 18.32 -4.10 -16.79
CA GLU A 418 18.90 -3.03 -17.63
C GLU A 418 18.84 -3.35 -19.13
N GLU A 419 19.20 -4.58 -19.51
CA GLU A 419 19.19 -5.02 -20.91
C GLU A 419 17.75 -5.21 -21.45
N GLY A 420 16.84 -5.64 -20.58
CA GLY A 420 15.50 -6.05 -20.94
C GLY A 420 14.40 -5.00 -20.77
N ALA A 421 14.65 -3.87 -20.09
CA ALA A 421 13.67 -2.80 -19.82
C ALA A 421 14.21 -1.42 -20.20
N ASP A 422 13.33 -0.48 -20.57
CA ASP A 422 13.71 0.90 -20.91
C ASP A 422 13.89 1.78 -19.67
N PHE A 423 13.25 1.39 -18.56
CA PHE A 423 13.38 2.07 -17.28
C PHE A 423 13.27 1.06 -16.13
N VAL A 424 14.18 1.15 -15.17
CA VAL A 424 14.27 0.20 -14.05
C VAL A 424 14.14 0.94 -12.72
N ILE A 425 13.26 0.41 -11.87
CA ILE A 425 13.12 0.82 -10.47
C ILE A 425 13.51 -0.37 -9.57
N VAL A 426 14.57 -0.19 -8.79
CA VAL A 426 15.03 -1.17 -7.82
C VAL A 426 14.44 -0.84 -6.45
N THR A 427 13.85 -1.84 -5.79
CA THR A 427 13.16 -1.70 -4.52
C THR A 427 13.29 -2.94 -3.65
N ASP A 428 12.68 -2.93 -2.46
CA ASP A 428 12.66 -4.07 -1.56
C ASP A 428 11.71 -5.17 -2.08
N ASP A 429 12.05 -6.42 -1.79
CA ASP A 429 11.15 -7.57 -1.85
C ASP A 429 10.81 -7.97 -0.40
N ASN A 430 11.25 -9.14 0.05
CA ASN A 430 11.28 -9.56 1.44
C ASN A 430 12.73 -9.46 1.94
N PRO A 431 13.16 -8.34 2.55
CA PRO A 431 14.53 -8.19 3.04
C PRO A 431 14.86 -9.14 4.20
N ARG A 432 13.86 -9.63 4.94
CA ARG A 432 14.05 -10.51 6.10
C ARG A 432 14.97 -9.84 7.12
N SER A 433 16.05 -10.50 7.52
CA SER A 433 17.01 -9.97 8.50
C SER A 433 18.18 -9.19 7.87
N GLU A 434 18.22 -9.10 6.55
CA GLU A 434 19.27 -8.40 5.83
C GLU A 434 18.92 -6.92 5.65
N ASN A 435 19.93 -6.05 5.68
CA ASN A 435 19.73 -4.61 5.47
C ASN A 435 19.26 -4.37 4.02
N PRO A 436 18.09 -3.74 3.80
CA PRO A 436 17.57 -3.52 2.45
C PRO A 436 18.52 -2.71 1.55
N LYS A 437 19.28 -1.76 2.12
CA LYS A 437 20.23 -0.94 1.36
C LYS A 437 21.34 -1.78 0.73
N ASP A 438 21.80 -2.83 1.42
CA ASP A 438 22.86 -3.70 0.94
C ASP A 438 22.36 -4.58 -0.21
N ILE A 439 21.13 -5.10 -0.10
CA ILE A 439 20.48 -5.86 -1.18
C ILE A 439 20.34 -5.00 -2.45
N ILE A 440 19.86 -3.76 -2.30
CA ILE A 440 19.72 -2.83 -3.42
C ILE A 440 21.10 -2.53 -4.03
N ALA A 441 22.13 -2.29 -3.20
CA ALA A 441 23.48 -2.03 -3.68
C ALA A 441 24.03 -3.19 -4.52
N ASP A 442 23.80 -4.43 -4.10
CA ASP A 442 24.21 -5.63 -4.85
C ASP A 442 23.51 -5.74 -6.21
N ILE A 443 22.23 -5.38 -6.30
CA ILE A 443 21.50 -5.35 -7.58
C ILE A 443 22.10 -4.28 -8.50
N VAL A 444 22.25 -3.06 -7.97
CA VAL A 444 22.76 -1.89 -8.72
C VAL A 444 24.19 -2.11 -9.19
N ALA A 445 25.01 -2.85 -8.43
CA ALA A 445 26.39 -3.19 -8.83
C ALA A 445 26.47 -4.00 -10.14
N GLY A 446 25.37 -4.66 -10.55
CA GLY A 446 25.27 -5.35 -11.83
C GLY A 446 24.86 -4.48 -13.02
N MET A 447 24.57 -3.20 -12.81
CA MET A 447 24.03 -2.27 -13.81
C MET A 447 25.08 -1.24 -14.21
N SER A 448 25.05 -0.80 -15.47
CA SER A 448 25.93 0.26 -15.99
C SER A 448 25.34 1.66 -15.80
N ALA A 449 24.02 1.78 -16.00
CA ALA A 449 23.24 2.97 -15.76
C ALA A 449 22.65 2.95 -14.35
N ARG A 450 22.59 4.13 -13.71
CA ARG A 450 22.00 4.25 -12.37
C ARG A 450 20.48 4.13 -12.46
N PRO A 451 19.85 3.11 -11.86
CA PRO A 451 18.40 3.00 -11.86
C PRO A 451 17.78 3.99 -10.87
N ARG A 452 16.44 4.13 -10.93
CA ARG A 452 15.70 4.77 -9.85
C ARG A 452 15.64 3.80 -8.67
N VAL A 453 15.92 4.29 -7.47
CA VAL A 453 15.99 3.47 -6.25
C VAL A 453 15.04 4.02 -5.21
N THR A 454 14.23 3.15 -4.62
CA THR A 454 13.47 3.45 -3.41
C THR A 454 13.25 2.15 -2.63
N SER A 455 13.55 2.13 -1.34
CA SER A 455 13.36 0.92 -0.52
C SER A 455 11.89 0.61 -0.27
N ASP A 456 11.00 1.61 -0.27
CA ASP A 456 9.57 1.35 -0.08
C ASP A 456 8.94 0.84 -1.39
N ARG A 457 8.58 -0.45 -1.40
CA ARG A 457 8.01 -1.15 -2.56
C ARG A 457 6.67 -0.55 -3.01
N ALA A 458 5.83 -0.09 -2.09
CA ALA A 458 4.56 0.55 -2.44
C ALA A 458 4.79 1.87 -3.17
N VAL A 459 5.75 2.66 -2.68
CA VAL A 459 6.18 3.90 -3.34
C VAL A 459 6.75 3.60 -4.73
N ALA A 460 7.58 2.56 -4.89
CA ALA A 460 8.12 2.15 -6.18
C ALA A 460 7.01 1.84 -7.21
N ILE A 461 6.03 1.02 -6.81
CA ILE A 461 4.91 0.62 -7.67
C ILE A 461 4.07 1.84 -8.06
N MET A 462 3.69 2.68 -7.09
CA MET A 462 2.86 3.86 -7.36
C MET A 462 3.57 4.86 -8.28
N MET A 463 4.87 5.10 -8.06
CA MET A 463 5.65 5.98 -8.93
C MET A 463 5.75 5.41 -10.36
N ALA A 464 6.04 4.12 -10.51
CA ALA A 464 6.08 3.48 -11.83
C ALA A 464 4.76 3.63 -12.58
N VAL A 465 3.64 3.37 -11.90
CA VAL A 465 2.31 3.45 -12.51
C VAL A 465 1.91 4.89 -12.80
N TRP A 466 2.24 5.87 -11.95
CA TRP A 466 1.82 7.26 -12.16
C TRP A 466 2.68 8.03 -13.18
N GLU A 467 3.97 7.72 -13.28
CA GLU A 467 4.88 8.31 -14.26
C GLU A 467 4.78 7.67 -15.65
N ALA A 468 4.22 6.47 -15.74
CA ALA A 468 4.03 5.77 -17.01
C ALA A 468 3.09 6.55 -17.94
N LYS A 469 3.44 6.65 -19.22
CA LYS A 469 2.54 7.19 -20.25
C LYS A 469 1.44 6.17 -20.57
N PRO A 470 0.31 6.58 -21.18
CA PRO A 470 -0.74 5.65 -21.57
C PRO A 470 -0.23 4.48 -22.41
N GLU A 471 0.75 4.69 -23.29
CA GLU A 471 1.37 3.67 -24.14
C GLU A 471 2.29 2.69 -23.39
N ASP A 472 2.81 3.07 -22.22
CA ASP A 472 3.83 2.28 -21.50
C ASP A 472 3.27 0.95 -20.94
N VAL A 473 4.18 0.00 -20.73
CA VAL A 473 3.96 -1.30 -20.07
C VAL A 473 4.80 -1.35 -18.81
N VAL A 474 4.21 -1.65 -17.66
CA VAL A 474 4.87 -1.73 -16.35
C VAL A 474 4.84 -3.17 -15.86
N LEU A 475 6.01 -3.77 -15.64
CA LEU A 475 6.19 -5.05 -14.97
C LEU A 475 6.56 -4.82 -13.51
N VAL A 476 5.77 -5.38 -12.59
CA VAL A 476 6.11 -5.50 -11.16
C VAL A 476 6.50 -6.95 -10.90
N ALA A 477 7.80 -7.20 -10.72
CA ALA A 477 8.36 -8.54 -10.59
C ALA A 477 8.85 -8.86 -9.16
N GLY A 478 8.91 -10.14 -8.84
CA GLY A 478 9.49 -10.69 -7.61
C GLY A 478 8.48 -11.45 -6.76
N LYS A 479 7.42 -10.77 -6.31
CA LYS A 479 6.47 -11.32 -5.32
C LYS A 479 5.30 -12.09 -5.92
N GLY A 480 4.86 -11.74 -7.12
CA GLY A 480 3.78 -12.45 -7.82
C GLY A 480 2.48 -12.54 -7.01
N HIS A 481 2.22 -13.72 -6.44
CA HIS A 481 1.01 -14.01 -5.66
C HIS A 481 1.19 -13.81 -4.15
N GLU A 482 2.41 -13.52 -3.67
CA GLU A 482 2.67 -13.27 -2.26
C GLU A 482 1.97 -11.98 -1.79
N THR A 483 1.26 -12.09 -0.66
CA THR A 483 0.42 -11.02 -0.08
C THR A 483 1.00 -10.44 1.21
N TYR A 484 2.31 -10.61 1.44
CA TYR A 484 3.00 -10.12 2.64
C TYR A 484 4.40 -9.59 2.29
N GLN A 485 4.92 -8.70 3.14
CA GLN A 485 6.33 -8.29 3.14
C GLN A 485 6.97 -8.68 4.48
N GLU A 486 8.16 -9.29 4.44
CA GLU A 486 8.87 -9.76 5.63
C GLU A 486 10.10 -8.90 5.95
N VAL A 487 10.11 -8.28 7.13
CA VAL A 487 11.23 -7.48 7.67
C VAL A 487 11.49 -7.90 9.12
N ASN A 488 12.74 -8.28 9.42
CA ASN A 488 13.18 -8.74 10.75
C ASN A 488 12.25 -9.79 11.41
N GLY A 489 11.75 -10.73 10.60
CA GLY A 489 10.85 -11.80 11.04
C GLY A 489 9.38 -11.39 11.20
N VAL A 490 9.04 -10.12 11.00
CA VAL A 490 7.66 -9.62 11.00
C VAL A 490 7.11 -9.64 9.59
N ARG A 491 5.96 -10.29 9.39
CA ARG A 491 5.22 -10.29 8.13
C ARG A 491 4.06 -9.30 8.20
N THR A 492 4.15 -8.24 7.41
CA THR A 492 3.07 -7.26 7.27
C THR A 492 2.29 -7.52 5.98
N PRO A 493 0.96 -7.31 5.94
CA PRO A 493 0.18 -7.39 4.71
C PRO A 493 0.75 -6.49 3.61
N PHE A 494 0.98 -7.05 2.41
CA PHE A 494 1.48 -6.30 1.25
C PHE A 494 1.23 -7.08 -0.05
N ASP A 495 0.46 -6.53 -0.97
CA ASP A 495 0.15 -7.18 -2.25
C ASP A 495 0.44 -6.24 -3.42
N ASP A 496 1.36 -6.64 -4.32
CA ASP A 496 1.75 -5.87 -5.51
C ASP A 496 0.53 -5.50 -6.38
N ARG A 497 -0.46 -6.40 -6.46
CA ARG A 497 -1.67 -6.24 -7.28
C ARG A 497 -2.56 -5.15 -6.71
N GLU A 498 -2.73 -5.11 -5.40
CA GLU A 498 -3.57 -4.11 -4.73
C GLU A 498 -2.93 -2.72 -4.77
N TRP A 499 -1.61 -2.62 -4.61
CA TRP A 499 -0.89 -1.36 -4.78
C TRP A 499 -0.95 -0.83 -6.22
N ALA A 500 -0.75 -1.72 -7.21
CA ALA A 500 -0.92 -1.38 -8.62
C ALA A 500 -2.36 -0.97 -8.95
N ARG A 501 -3.36 -1.66 -8.37
CA ARG A 501 -4.78 -1.36 -8.53
C ARG A 501 -5.14 0.00 -7.94
N ALA A 502 -4.65 0.33 -6.74
CA ALA A 502 -4.82 1.65 -6.13
C ALA A 502 -4.25 2.74 -7.04
N ALA A 503 -3.03 2.54 -7.55
CA ALA A 503 -2.35 3.49 -8.43
C ALA A 503 -3.12 3.71 -9.75
N LEU A 504 -3.57 2.63 -10.40
CA LEU A 504 -4.37 2.69 -11.62
C LEU A 504 -5.72 3.37 -11.39
N THR A 505 -6.38 3.06 -10.27
CA THR A 505 -7.68 3.64 -9.88
C THR A 505 -7.57 5.14 -9.64
N TRP A 506 -6.47 5.60 -9.07
CA TRP A 506 -6.17 7.02 -8.90
C TRP A 506 -6.06 7.76 -10.25
N ARG A 507 -5.50 7.11 -11.28
CA ARG A 507 -5.33 7.69 -12.63
C ARG A 507 -6.60 7.72 -13.46
N SER A 508 -7.49 6.75 -13.28
CA SER A 508 -8.63 6.54 -14.16
C SER A 508 -9.73 7.57 -13.94
N GLY A 509 -9.58 8.78 -14.47
CA GLY A 509 -10.62 9.81 -14.49
C GLY A 509 -10.13 11.22 -14.18
N GLN A 510 -10.84 12.24 -14.68
CA GLN A 510 -10.57 13.62 -14.30
C GLN A 510 -11.03 13.84 -12.84
N GLN A 511 -10.07 14.08 -11.94
CA GLN A 511 -10.29 14.45 -10.52
C GLN A 511 -10.77 13.33 -9.57
N VAL A 512 -10.06 12.20 -9.51
CA VAL A 512 -10.21 11.30 -8.36
C VAL A 512 -9.72 12.02 -7.09
N GLY A 513 -10.62 12.24 -6.14
CA GLY A 513 -10.31 12.80 -4.82
C GLY A 513 -10.22 11.72 -3.76
N ILE A 514 -9.60 12.04 -2.62
CA ILE A 514 -9.53 11.16 -1.46
C ILE A 514 -10.25 11.80 -0.28
N SER A 515 -10.89 10.99 0.55
CA SER A 515 -11.44 11.43 1.84
C SER A 515 -11.25 10.35 2.89
N THR A 516 -11.03 10.77 4.13
CA THR A 516 -11.05 9.93 5.33
C THR A 516 -12.31 10.15 6.17
N ASP A 517 -13.17 11.09 5.78
CA ASP A 517 -14.40 11.44 6.48
C ASP A 517 -15.62 11.01 5.66
N SER A 518 -16.34 10.00 6.17
CA SER A 518 -17.55 9.45 5.55
C SER A 518 -18.69 10.46 5.46
N ARG A 519 -18.67 11.52 6.27
CA ARG A 519 -19.71 12.57 6.29
C ARG A 519 -19.56 13.57 5.14
N THR A 520 -18.37 13.67 4.56
CA THR A 520 -18.05 14.67 3.53
C THR A 520 -17.56 14.06 2.22
N ILE A 521 -17.52 12.72 2.12
CA ILE A 521 -17.19 11.99 0.90
C ILE A 521 -18.12 12.42 -0.24
N LYS A 522 -17.54 12.69 -1.41
CA LYS A 522 -18.28 13.06 -2.62
C LYS A 522 -18.31 11.88 -3.60
N PRO A 523 -19.33 11.81 -4.48
CA PRO A 523 -19.39 10.81 -5.53
C PRO A 523 -18.09 10.75 -6.35
N GLY A 524 -17.59 9.55 -6.60
CA GLY A 524 -16.36 9.30 -7.36
C GLY A 524 -15.05 9.43 -6.57
N GLN A 525 -15.09 9.84 -5.30
CA GLN A 525 -13.90 9.85 -4.43
C GLN A 525 -13.55 8.45 -3.91
N ILE A 526 -12.29 8.27 -3.54
CA ILE A 526 -11.79 7.10 -2.82
C ILE A 526 -11.87 7.40 -1.32
N PHE A 527 -12.48 6.50 -0.57
CA PHE A 527 -12.51 6.57 0.89
C PHE A 527 -11.32 5.81 1.49
N VAL A 528 -10.65 6.37 2.49
CA VAL A 528 -9.61 5.66 3.26
C VAL A 528 -10.16 5.37 4.65
N ALA A 529 -10.39 4.09 4.94
CA ALA A 529 -10.94 3.64 6.20
C ALA A 529 -9.86 3.65 7.30
N LEU A 530 -9.66 4.80 7.94
CA LEU A 530 -8.70 4.94 9.05
C LEU A 530 -9.25 4.34 10.35
N LYS A 531 -8.35 3.75 11.14
CA LYS A 531 -8.64 3.23 12.48
C LYS A 531 -7.82 3.99 13.52
N GLY A 532 -8.49 4.48 14.56
CA GLY A 532 -7.90 5.13 15.73
C GLY A 532 -8.39 4.46 17.02
N GLU A 533 -7.98 4.98 18.17
CA GLU A 533 -8.29 4.37 19.47
C GLU A 533 -9.80 4.29 19.76
N ASN A 534 -10.55 5.32 19.36
CA ASN A 534 -11.99 5.47 19.64
C ASN A 534 -12.86 5.47 18.37
N PHE A 535 -12.29 5.15 17.20
CA PHE A 535 -12.97 5.25 15.91
C PHE A 535 -12.44 4.21 14.92
N ASP A 536 -13.33 3.58 14.16
CA ASP A 536 -12.97 2.68 13.06
C ASP A 536 -13.77 3.01 11.80
N GLY A 537 -13.07 3.56 10.80
CA GLY A 537 -13.62 3.95 9.50
C GLY A 537 -14.23 2.78 8.73
N HIS A 538 -13.82 1.53 9.00
CA HIS A 538 -14.34 0.34 8.34
C HIS A 538 -15.83 0.10 8.66
N GLY A 539 -16.32 0.64 9.79
CA GLY A 539 -17.74 0.58 10.14
C GLY A 539 -18.66 1.41 9.23
N TYR A 540 -18.10 2.31 8.41
CA TYR A 540 -18.87 3.25 7.59
C TYR A 540 -18.87 2.92 6.09
N LEU A 541 -18.34 1.76 5.69
CA LEU A 541 -18.20 1.39 4.28
C LEU A 541 -19.55 1.35 3.53
N ALA A 542 -20.62 0.91 4.19
CA ALA A 542 -21.97 0.94 3.61
C ALA A 542 -22.45 2.37 3.30
N ALA A 543 -22.33 3.28 4.28
CA ALA A 543 -22.72 4.69 4.10
C ALA A 543 -21.88 5.40 3.03
N VAL A 544 -20.59 5.06 2.96
CA VAL A 544 -19.66 5.55 1.93
C VAL A 544 -20.05 5.03 0.54
N ALA A 545 -20.50 3.77 0.44
CA ALA A 545 -21.04 3.21 -0.80
C ALA A 545 -22.30 3.96 -1.25
N ASP A 546 -23.23 4.19 -0.32
CA ASP A 546 -24.48 4.93 -0.56
C ASP A 546 -24.22 6.37 -1.01
N ALA A 547 -23.16 6.99 -0.51
CA ALA A 547 -22.71 8.32 -0.91
C ALA A 547 -22.04 8.36 -2.30
N GLY A 548 -21.94 7.22 -2.99
CA GLY A 548 -21.41 7.11 -4.35
C GLY A 548 -19.89 7.13 -4.43
N ALA A 549 -19.19 6.74 -3.36
CA ALA A 549 -17.74 6.56 -3.41
C ALA A 549 -17.37 5.55 -4.50
N ARG A 550 -16.20 5.76 -5.12
CA ARG A 550 -15.70 4.88 -6.18
C ARG A 550 -15.15 3.57 -5.61
N ALA A 551 -14.38 3.68 -4.54
CA ALA A 551 -13.71 2.57 -3.88
C ALA A 551 -13.40 2.94 -2.42
N ALA A 552 -13.10 1.94 -1.61
CA ALA A 552 -12.52 2.11 -0.29
C ALA A 552 -11.14 1.46 -0.19
N ILE A 553 -10.18 2.15 0.41
CA ILE A 553 -8.91 1.57 0.88
C ILE A 553 -9.15 1.07 2.30
N VAL A 554 -8.87 -0.22 2.50
CA VAL A 554 -9.18 -0.95 3.74
C VAL A 554 -8.00 -1.79 4.21
N GLU A 555 -7.99 -2.09 5.51
CA GLU A 555 -7.02 -3.01 6.12
C GLU A 555 -7.34 -4.47 5.78
N VAL A 556 -8.63 -4.81 5.76
CA VAL A 556 -9.14 -6.13 5.41
C VAL A 556 -10.43 -5.96 4.59
N SER A 557 -10.61 -6.80 3.57
CA SER A 557 -11.82 -6.80 2.75
C SER A 557 -13.05 -7.25 3.55
N ASN A 558 -14.15 -6.53 3.42
CA ASN A 558 -15.46 -6.91 3.94
C ASN A 558 -16.36 -7.40 2.78
N PRO A 559 -16.60 -8.71 2.65
CA PRO A 559 -17.37 -9.27 1.53
C PRO A 559 -18.87 -8.90 1.56
N ALA A 560 -19.39 -8.40 2.69
CA ALA A 560 -20.78 -7.96 2.79
C ALA A 560 -21.04 -6.60 2.10
N ILE A 561 -19.97 -5.87 1.73
CA ILE A 561 -20.08 -4.54 1.13
C ILE A 561 -19.72 -4.60 -0.35
N ALA A 562 -20.67 -4.18 -1.20
CA ALA A 562 -20.51 -4.19 -2.66
C ALA A 562 -19.59 -3.08 -3.21
N LEU A 563 -19.25 -2.07 -2.39
CA LEU A 563 -18.25 -1.07 -2.76
C LEU A 563 -16.91 -1.76 -3.05
N PRO A 564 -16.27 -1.51 -4.21
CA PRO A 564 -14.95 -2.04 -4.47
C PRO A 564 -13.97 -1.66 -3.37
N GLN A 565 -13.26 -2.65 -2.85
CA GLN A 565 -12.30 -2.50 -1.75
C GLN A 565 -10.90 -2.82 -2.25
N VAL A 566 -9.93 -1.98 -1.91
CA VAL A 566 -8.51 -2.18 -2.19
C VAL A 566 -7.79 -2.41 -0.86
N VAL A 567 -7.17 -3.57 -0.71
CA VAL A 567 -6.62 -4.03 0.57
C VAL A 567 -5.14 -3.67 0.66
N LEU A 568 -4.80 -2.64 1.44
CA LEU A 568 -3.43 -2.13 1.54
C LEU A 568 -2.79 -2.34 2.93
N GLY A 569 -3.45 -3.11 3.82
CA GLY A 569 -3.02 -3.27 5.20
C GLY A 569 -3.28 -2.01 6.02
N ASP A 570 -2.36 -1.63 6.91
CA ASP A 570 -2.50 -0.40 7.71
C ASP A 570 -2.80 0.81 6.83
N THR A 571 -4.04 1.31 6.92
CA THR A 571 -4.57 2.35 6.03
C THR A 571 -3.96 3.73 6.29
N ARG A 572 -3.45 3.98 7.51
CA ARG A 572 -2.72 5.20 7.87
C ARG A 572 -1.34 5.18 7.19
N GLN A 573 -0.62 4.06 7.29
CA GLN A 573 0.63 3.87 6.56
C GLN A 573 0.41 3.87 5.04
N ALA A 574 -0.71 3.32 4.57
CA ALA A 574 -1.04 3.35 3.15
C ALA A 574 -1.21 4.78 2.64
N LEU A 575 -1.92 5.64 3.39
CA LEU A 575 -2.10 7.04 3.07
C LEU A 575 -0.77 7.81 3.01
N ILE A 576 0.15 7.55 3.95
CA ILE A 576 1.49 8.14 3.98
C ILE A 576 2.31 7.75 2.73
N ARG A 577 2.32 6.45 2.39
CA ARG A 577 3.02 5.93 1.20
C ARG A 577 2.47 6.52 -0.09
N MET A 578 1.14 6.57 -0.21
CA MET A 578 0.46 7.22 -1.34
C MET A 578 0.87 8.69 -1.50
N ALA A 579 0.85 9.46 -0.42
CA ALA A 579 1.22 10.87 -0.46
C ALA A 579 2.72 11.05 -0.79
N THR A 580 3.59 10.21 -0.23
CA THR A 580 5.03 10.22 -0.51
C THR A 580 5.33 9.97 -1.99
N ALA A 581 4.70 8.94 -2.57
CA ALA A 581 4.82 8.64 -3.99
C ALA A 581 4.21 9.74 -4.87
N TRP A 582 3.12 10.36 -4.43
CA TRP A 582 2.47 11.44 -5.18
C TRP A 582 3.33 12.71 -5.18
N ARG A 583 3.86 13.12 -4.03
CA ARG A 583 4.77 14.27 -3.92
C ARG A 583 5.98 14.15 -4.83
N ALA A 584 6.53 12.94 -4.97
CA ALA A 584 7.72 12.67 -5.77
C ALA A 584 7.57 12.93 -7.28
N GLN A 585 6.34 13.11 -7.78
CA GLN A 585 6.07 13.44 -9.19
C GLN A 585 6.15 14.94 -9.48
N PHE A 586 6.24 15.78 -8.45
CA PHE A 586 6.21 17.22 -8.59
C PHE A 586 7.58 17.80 -8.33
N ASP A 587 8.07 18.64 -9.24
CA ASP A 587 9.25 19.46 -9.04
C ASP A 587 8.82 20.93 -9.02
N LEU A 588 8.47 21.41 -7.82
CA LEU A 588 7.95 22.77 -7.60
C LEU A 588 8.39 23.27 -6.22
N PRO A 589 8.52 24.59 -6.02
CA PRO A 589 8.82 25.18 -4.72
C PRO A 589 7.81 24.77 -3.65
N VAL A 590 8.32 24.12 -2.60
CA VAL A 590 7.52 23.70 -1.44
C VAL A 590 8.09 24.34 -0.19
N ILE A 591 7.24 25.09 0.52
CA ILE A 591 7.57 25.71 1.80
C ILE A 591 6.95 24.89 2.93
N ALA A 592 7.76 24.35 3.83
CA ALA A 592 7.27 23.72 5.07
C ALA A 592 7.37 24.70 6.24
N VAL A 593 6.31 24.78 7.05
CA VAL A 593 6.23 25.68 8.22
C VAL A 593 6.11 24.87 9.50
N THR A 594 7.08 25.03 10.39
CA THR A 594 7.14 24.46 11.75
C THR A 594 7.35 25.56 12.79
N GLY A 595 7.38 25.20 14.07
CA GLY A 595 7.64 26.09 15.19
C GLY A 595 6.49 26.09 16.19
N SER A 596 6.66 26.70 17.35
CA SER A 596 5.67 26.53 18.43
C SER A 596 4.41 27.36 18.24
N ASN A 597 4.59 28.66 18.08
CA ASN A 597 3.51 29.60 17.90
C ASN A 597 3.57 30.26 16.52
N GLY A 598 2.42 30.71 16.01
CA GLY A 598 2.33 31.43 14.74
C GLY A 598 2.31 30.58 13.46
N LYS A 599 2.52 29.24 13.53
CA LYS A 599 2.53 28.32 12.37
C LYS A 599 1.46 28.60 11.32
N THR A 600 0.18 28.51 11.71
CA THR A 600 -0.94 28.73 10.79
C THR A 600 -0.99 30.16 10.27
N THR A 601 -0.69 31.15 11.11
CA THR A 601 -0.66 32.57 10.70
C THR A 601 0.40 32.79 9.63
N THR A 602 1.62 32.30 9.85
CA THR A 602 2.73 32.38 8.90
C THR A 602 2.41 31.61 7.61
N LYS A 603 1.85 30.41 7.71
CA LYS A 603 1.39 29.63 6.54
C LYS A 603 0.33 30.37 5.73
N GLU A 604 -0.63 31.04 6.37
CA GLU A 604 -1.66 31.83 5.67
C GLU A 604 -1.10 33.11 5.03
N MET A 605 -0.12 33.75 5.65
CA MET A 605 0.63 34.86 5.04
C MET A 605 1.37 34.37 3.78
N ILE A 606 2.07 33.25 3.86
CA ILE A 606 2.73 32.61 2.71
C ILE A 606 1.69 32.27 1.64
N ALA A 607 0.58 31.62 2.01
CA ALA A 607 -0.49 31.29 1.07
C ALA A 607 -1.10 32.54 0.40
N SER A 608 -1.19 33.68 1.11
CA SER A 608 -1.59 34.96 0.54
C SER A 608 -0.58 35.44 -0.52
N ILE A 609 0.72 35.37 -0.22
CA ILE A 609 1.80 35.70 -1.17
C ILE A 609 1.73 34.80 -2.41
N LEU A 610 1.61 33.48 -2.23
CA LEU A 610 1.51 32.53 -3.33
C LEU A 610 0.28 32.80 -4.21
N ARG A 611 -0.87 33.09 -3.61
CA ARG A 611 -2.11 33.43 -4.36
C ARG A 611 -1.96 34.72 -5.16
N VAL A 612 -1.32 35.74 -4.60
CA VAL A 612 -1.05 36.99 -5.32
C VAL A 612 -0.06 36.77 -6.47
N ALA A 613 0.96 35.93 -6.27
CA ALA A 613 1.99 35.67 -7.26
C ALA A 613 1.53 34.79 -8.42
N LEU A 614 0.76 33.74 -8.12
CA LEU A 614 0.46 32.63 -9.06
C LEU A 614 -1.03 32.49 -9.38
N GLY A 615 -1.90 33.05 -8.55
CA GLY A 615 -3.34 32.77 -8.55
C GLY A 615 -3.72 31.56 -7.69
N GLU A 616 -5.01 31.46 -7.36
CA GLU A 616 -5.54 30.41 -6.47
C GLU A 616 -5.43 29.00 -7.08
N ALA A 617 -5.67 28.85 -8.38
CA ALA A 617 -5.61 27.55 -9.04
C ALA A 617 -4.18 26.99 -9.21
N ALA A 618 -3.16 27.84 -9.10
CA ALA A 618 -1.75 27.46 -9.29
C ALA A 618 -0.97 27.39 -7.96
N SER A 619 -1.62 27.64 -6.82
CA SER A 619 -0.99 27.55 -5.49
C SER A 619 -1.75 26.57 -4.60
N LEU A 620 -1.01 25.80 -3.80
CA LEU A 620 -1.60 24.87 -2.84
C LEU A 620 -1.19 25.26 -1.41
N ALA A 621 -2.15 25.25 -0.50
CA ALA A 621 -1.88 25.44 0.93
C ALA A 621 -2.62 24.39 1.76
N THR A 622 -2.04 24.08 2.92
CA THR A 622 -2.71 23.30 3.97
C THR A 622 -4.03 23.95 4.35
N LEU A 623 -5.13 23.20 4.31
CA LEU A 623 -6.45 23.71 4.71
C LEU A 623 -6.69 23.45 6.20
N GLY A 624 -7.22 24.46 6.90
CA GLY A 624 -7.54 24.33 8.32
C GLY A 624 -6.34 23.87 9.14
N ASN A 625 -6.53 22.82 9.94
CA ASN A 625 -5.55 22.22 10.85
C ASN A 625 -5.03 20.85 10.34
N LEU A 626 -4.98 20.64 9.02
CA LEU A 626 -4.49 19.40 8.42
C LEU A 626 -2.95 19.33 8.44
N ASN A 627 -2.36 19.33 9.64
CA ASN A 627 -0.91 19.47 9.86
C ASN A 627 -0.25 18.23 10.49
N ASN A 628 -1.00 17.15 10.74
CA ASN A 628 -0.48 15.88 11.25
C ASN A 628 -0.27 14.85 10.13
N ASP A 629 0.04 13.62 10.49
CA ASP A 629 0.35 12.50 9.58
C ASP A 629 -0.86 11.90 8.86
N ILE A 630 -2.05 12.48 9.05
CA ILE A 630 -3.23 12.26 8.19
C ILE A 630 -3.45 13.50 7.31
N GLY A 631 -3.40 14.70 7.91
CA GLY A 631 -3.70 15.95 7.24
C GLY A 631 -2.69 16.36 6.17
N VAL A 632 -1.39 16.19 6.43
CA VAL A 632 -0.34 16.49 5.46
C VAL A 632 -0.46 15.57 4.24
N PRO A 633 -0.57 14.24 4.38
CA PRO A 633 -0.87 13.36 3.24
C PRO A 633 -2.10 13.77 2.41
N LEU A 634 -3.23 14.08 3.06
CA LEU A 634 -4.43 14.53 2.37
C LEU A 634 -4.22 15.83 1.59
N THR A 635 -3.42 16.75 2.14
CA THR A 635 -3.07 17.99 1.45
C THR A 635 -2.14 17.72 0.26
N VAL A 636 -1.09 16.91 0.44
CA VAL A 636 -0.16 16.52 -0.63
C VAL A 636 -0.89 15.84 -1.79
N LEU A 637 -1.84 14.93 -1.50
CA LEU A 637 -2.64 14.24 -2.52
C LEU A 637 -3.58 15.16 -3.31
N ARG A 638 -3.69 16.45 -2.93
CA ARG A 638 -4.37 17.48 -3.74
C ARG A 638 -3.44 18.13 -4.76
N LEU A 639 -2.13 17.88 -4.76
CA LEU A 639 -1.22 18.39 -5.79
C LEU A 639 -1.66 17.94 -7.19
N ARG A 640 -1.58 18.84 -8.18
CA ARG A 640 -1.97 18.63 -9.58
C ARG A 640 -0.93 19.31 -10.46
N ALA A 641 -0.82 18.89 -11.72
CA ALA A 641 0.19 19.39 -12.67
C ALA A 641 0.15 20.91 -12.90
N GLY A 642 -0.99 21.57 -12.62
CA GLY A 642 -1.11 23.03 -12.73
C GLY A 642 -0.58 23.82 -11.54
N HIS A 643 -0.27 23.17 -10.41
CA HIS A 643 0.32 23.87 -9.26
C HIS A 643 1.77 24.22 -9.53
N GLN A 644 2.16 25.42 -9.13
CA GLN A 644 3.50 25.97 -9.30
C GLN A 644 4.22 26.22 -7.97
N ALA A 645 3.50 26.25 -6.84
CA ALA A 645 4.11 26.27 -5.51
C ALA A 645 3.14 25.74 -4.45
N ALA A 646 3.67 25.26 -3.33
CA ALA A 646 2.87 24.82 -2.20
C ALA A 646 3.43 25.25 -0.84
N VAL A 647 2.55 25.44 0.14
CA VAL A 647 2.91 25.64 1.55
C VAL A 647 2.24 24.61 2.45
N PHE A 648 3.06 23.86 3.20
CA PHE A 648 2.62 22.85 4.15
C PHE A 648 2.87 23.29 5.58
N GLU A 649 1.84 23.28 6.41
CA GLU A 649 1.98 23.42 7.85
C GLU A 649 2.23 22.04 8.44
N LEU A 650 3.31 21.88 9.21
CA LEU A 650 3.65 20.62 9.88
C LEU A 650 3.53 20.83 11.40
N GLY A 651 2.76 19.96 12.04
CA GLY A 651 2.54 19.96 13.48
C GLY A 651 3.06 18.68 14.12
N MET A 652 3.36 18.76 15.42
CA MET A 652 3.82 17.63 16.22
C MET A 652 3.13 17.67 17.58
N ASN A 653 3.01 16.51 18.20
CA ASN A 653 2.71 16.29 19.60
C ASN A 653 3.84 15.48 20.25
N HIS A 654 4.48 14.58 19.49
CA HIS A 654 5.50 13.65 19.97
C HIS A 654 6.82 13.80 19.19
N PRO A 655 7.96 13.42 19.79
CA PRO A 655 9.23 13.40 19.09
C PRO A 655 9.23 12.51 17.83
N GLY A 656 9.86 12.99 16.77
CA GLY A 656 10.06 12.31 15.49
C GLY A 656 8.96 12.56 14.45
N GLU A 657 7.87 13.23 14.79
CA GLU A 657 6.75 13.44 13.87
C GLU A 657 7.10 14.43 12.75
N ILE A 658 7.83 15.53 13.05
CA ILE A 658 8.23 16.51 12.02
C ILE A 658 9.10 15.87 10.96
N ALA A 659 10.00 14.94 11.33
CA ALA A 659 10.82 14.21 10.37
C ALA A 659 9.97 13.40 9.39
N VAL A 660 8.94 12.69 9.89
CA VAL A 660 7.99 11.93 9.07
C VAL A 660 7.20 12.85 8.14
N LEU A 661 6.65 13.93 8.66
CA LEU A 661 5.86 14.89 7.88
C LEU A 661 6.70 15.58 6.80
N SER A 662 7.94 15.91 7.13
CA SER A 662 8.88 16.54 6.20
C SER A 662 9.30 15.57 5.10
N ALA A 663 9.47 14.27 5.40
CA ALA A 663 9.73 13.25 4.39
C ALA A 663 8.57 13.08 3.39
N ILE A 664 7.33 13.32 3.83
CA ILE A 664 6.13 13.33 2.97
C ILE A 664 6.08 14.61 2.13
N ALA A 665 6.28 15.79 2.75
CA ALA A 665 6.18 17.08 2.08
C ALA A 665 7.36 17.40 1.15
N LYS A 666 8.57 16.86 1.42
CA LYS A 666 9.83 17.14 0.71
C LYS A 666 9.99 18.63 0.38
N PRO A 667 10.16 19.49 1.39
CA PRO A 667 10.27 20.93 1.18
C PRO A 667 11.55 21.30 0.41
N THR A 668 11.47 22.38 -0.36
CA THR A 668 12.64 23.08 -0.91
C THR A 668 13.04 24.29 -0.05
N VAL A 669 12.08 24.80 0.75
CA VAL A 669 12.29 25.81 1.77
C VAL A 669 11.67 25.32 3.08
N ALA A 670 12.45 25.29 4.15
CA ALA A 670 12.00 24.80 5.45
C ALA A 670 12.10 25.91 6.49
N LEU A 671 10.96 26.26 7.10
CA LEU A 671 10.85 27.32 8.10
C LEU A 671 10.68 26.72 9.49
N VAL A 672 11.54 27.13 10.41
CA VAL A 672 11.30 27.06 11.86
C VAL A 672 10.94 28.45 12.36
N ASN A 673 9.67 28.66 12.72
CA ASN A 673 9.16 29.99 13.04
C ASN A 673 9.62 30.50 14.41
N ASN A 674 9.73 29.60 15.39
CA ASN A 674 10.23 29.82 16.76
C ASN A 674 10.23 28.49 17.54
N ALA A 675 10.88 28.45 18.71
CA ALA A 675 10.71 27.40 19.70
C ALA A 675 10.32 28.00 21.05
N GLN A 676 9.15 27.59 21.54
CA GLN A 676 8.55 28.08 22.79
C GLN A 676 7.89 26.91 23.54
N ARG A 677 7.23 27.18 24.66
CA ARG A 677 6.58 26.12 25.46
C ARG A 677 5.33 25.61 24.75
N GLU A 678 5.42 24.39 24.21
CA GLU A 678 4.30 23.59 23.67
C GLU A 678 4.49 22.11 24.03
N HIS A 679 3.40 21.34 24.03
CA HIS A 679 3.40 19.87 24.23
C HIS A 679 4.33 19.39 25.35
N GLN A 680 4.36 20.11 26.49
CA GLN A 680 5.34 19.87 27.55
C GLN A 680 5.18 18.50 28.23
N GLU A 681 3.99 17.90 28.09
CA GLU A 681 3.67 16.52 28.49
C GLU A 681 4.60 15.49 27.81
N PHE A 682 5.06 15.76 26.58
CA PHE A 682 5.88 14.85 25.78
C PHE A 682 7.29 15.38 25.50
N MET A 683 7.44 16.70 25.32
CA MET A 683 8.71 17.32 24.95
C MET A 683 9.60 17.66 26.14
N HIS A 684 8.99 17.88 27.32
CA HIS A 684 9.64 18.22 28.59
C HIS A 684 10.45 19.53 28.66
N THR A 685 11.07 19.99 27.56
CA THR A 685 11.91 21.20 27.51
C THR A 685 11.68 21.98 26.21
N VAL A 686 11.98 23.28 26.21
CA VAL A 686 11.94 24.11 24.99
C VAL A 686 13.04 23.73 24.00
N GLU A 687 14.18 23.24 24.49
CA GLU A 687 15.26 22.74 23.62
C GLU A 687 14.82 21.52 22.82
N ALA A 688 14.10 20.57 23.44
CA ALA A 688 13.52 19.43 22.73
C ALA A 688 12.49 19.87 21.67
N VAL A 689 11.68 20.88 21.97
CA VAL A 689 10.77 21.50 20.99
C VAL A 689 11.54 22.14 19.83
N ALA A 690 12.67 22.80 20.10
CA ALA A 690 13.53 23.40 19.08
C ALA A 690 14.19 22.36 18.17
N GLN A 691 14.64 21.24 18.75
CA GLN A 691 15.18 20.09 18.02
C GLN A 691 14.12 19.44 17.14
N GLU A 692 12.93 19.16 17.69
CA GLU A 692 11.84 18.53 16.95
C GLU A 692 11.38 19.39 15.77
N ASN A 693 11.09 20.68 16.00
CA ASN A 693 10.73 21.59 14.91
C ASN A 693 11.90 21.75 13.92
N GLY A 694 13.14 21.74 14.40
CA GLY A 694 14.36 21.81 13.59
C GLY A 694 14.57 20.62 12.65
N ALA A 695 13.96 19.45 12.92
CA ALA A 695 14.09 18.26 12.07
C ALA A 695 13.60 18.50 10.63
N VAL A 696 12.76 19.51 10.40
CA VAL A 696 12.36 19.95 9.05
C VAL A 696 13.56 20.40 8.21
N LEU A 697 14.59 20.99 8.82
CA LEU A 697 15.77 21.52 8.16
C LEU A 697 16.65 20.38 7.60
N GLU A 698 16.70 19.25 8.30
CA GLU A 698 17.48 18.07 7.91
C GLU A 698 16.87 17.38 6.66
N SER A 699 15.57 17.59 6.41
CA SER A 699 14.86 17.04 5.26
C SER A 699 15.16 17.77 3.94
N LEU A 700 15.79 18.94 4.01
CA LEU A 700 16.14 19.73 2.83
C LEU A 700 17.17 19.02 1.96
N GLY A 701 16.96 19.09 0.65
CA GLY A 701 17.99 18.74 -0.34
C GLY A 701 19.18 19.71 -0.29
N VAL A 702 20.23 19.40 -1.04
CA VAL A 702 21.48 20.21 -1.08
C VAL A 702 21.25 21.67 -1.52
N ASP A 703 20.27 21.89 -2.40
CA ASP A 703 19.90 23.23 -2.88
C ASP A 703 18.76 23.87 -2.06
N GLY A 704 18.37 23.23 -0.96
CA GLY A 704 17.29 23.70 -0.09
C GLY A 704 17.70 24.89 0.77
N VAL A 705 16.70 25.70 1.16
CA VAL A 705 16.91 26.89 2.01
C VAL A 705 16.28 26.69 3.38
N ALA A 706 17.11 26.75 4.42
CA ALA A 706 16.72 26.77 5.81
C ALA A 706 16.39 28.21 6.24
N VAL A 707 15.20 28.39 6.80
CA VAL A 707 14.70 29.69 7.28
C VAL A 707 14.38 29.60 8.76
N PHE A 708 15.00 30.45 9.56
CA PHE A 708 14.79 30.48 11.02
C PHE A 708 15.15 31.86 11.58
N PRO A 709 14.69 32.22 12.80
CA PRO A 709 15.00 33.54 13.34
C PRO A 709 16.50 33.67 13.66
N GLY A 710 17.08 34.82 13.35
CA GLY A 710 18.48 35.14 13.64
C GLY A 710 18.72 35.74 15.02
N ASP A 711 17.64 36.04 15.75
CA ASP A 711 17.63 36.69 17.06
C ASP A 711 16.94 35.85 18.13
N ASP A 712 16.97 34.52 17.99
CA ASP A 712 16.38 33.55 18.91
C ASP A 712 17.47 32.83 19.72
N SER A 713 17.12 32.32 20.89
CA SER A 713 18.05 31.57 21.75
C SER A 713 18.53 30.27 21.09
N TYR A 714 17.74 29.70 20.17
CA TYR A 714 18.05 28.45 19.47
C TYR A 714 18.59 28.64 18.05
N THR A 715 18.90 29.87 17.63
CA THR A 715 19.52 30.14 16.32
C THR A 715 20.79 29.31 16.09
N GLY A 716 21.61 29.12 17.13
CA GLY A 716 22.82 28.29 17.05
C GLY A 716 22.52 26.82 16.73
N LEU A 717 21.53 26.23 17.40
CA LEU A 717 21.08 24.86 17.15
C LEU A 717 20.59 24.68 15.71
N TRP A 718 19.71 25.56 15.23
CA TRP A 718 19.20 25.45 13.86
C TRP A 718 20.28 25.71 12.80
N GLN A 719 21.27 26.54 13.11
CA GLN A 719 22.43 26.73 12.25
C GLN A 719 23.26 25.44 12.11
N GLU A 720 23.40 24.66 13.19
CA GLU A 720 24.05 23.34 13.17
C GLU A 720 23.21 22.31 12.39
N MET A 721 21.90 22.25 12.61
CA MET A 721 21.00 21.33 11.89
C MET A 721 20.93 21.65 10.38
N ALA A 722 21.07 22.92 10.00
CA ALA A 722 21.10 23.38 8.61
C ALA A 722 22.51 23.31 7.97
N THR A 723 23.47 22.59 8.56
CA THR A 723 24.84 22.48 8.03
C THR A 723 24.83 22.04 6.56
N GLU A 724 25.64 22.71 5.70
CA GLU A 724 25.70 22.54 4.23
C GLU A 724 24.49 23.04 3.43
N ARG A 725 23.46 23.63 4.06
CA ARG A 725 22.29 24.19 3.35
C ARG A 725 22.43 25.71 3.24
N GLN A 726 21.70 26.31 2.30
CA GLN A 726 21.56 27.76 2.29
C GLN A 726 20.72 28.19 3.50
N VAL A 727 21.10 29.30 4.14
CA VAL A 727 20.42 29.80 5.34
C VAL A 727 19.94 31.21 5.07
N GLN A 728 18.68 31.50 5.42
CA GLN A 728 18.12 32.83 5.45
C GLN A 728 17.51 33.12 6.82
N ARG A 729 18.10 34.08 7.54
CA ARG A 729 17.67 34.47 8.89
C ARG A 729 16.70 35.62 8.84
N PHE A 730 15.65 35.54 9.64
CA PHE A 730 14.71 36.66 9.82
C PHE A 730 14.75 37.20 11.25
N GLY A 731 14.39 38.46 11.47
CA GLY A 731 14.35 39.03 12.83
C GLY A 731 14.14 40.53 12.83
N LEU A 732 14.17 41.14 14.02
CA LEU A 732 13.95 42.59 14.15
C LEU A 732 15.25 43.40 14.16
N ASN A 733 16.39 42.74 13.91
CA ASN A 733 17.69 43.39 13.85
C ASN A 733 18.27 43.33 12.43
N ALA A 734 19.12 44.30 12.10
CA ALA A 734 19.80 44.38 10.81
C ALA A 734 20.93 43.34 10.62
N ALA A 735 21.18 42.47 11.61
CA ALA A 735 22.09 41.33 11.46
C ALA A 735 21.39 40.10 10.83
N CYS A 736 20.06 40.15 10.67
CA CYS A 736 19.28 39.18 9.92
C CYS A 736 19.25 39.54 8.44
N ASP A 737 19.06 38.53 7.58
CA ASP A 737 18.95 38.72 6.12
C ASP A 737 17.62 39.38 5.73
N VAL A 738 16.55 39.06 6.48
CA VAL A 738 15.22 39.65 6.33
C VAL A 738 14.78 40.28 7.63
N PHE A 739 14.57 41.59 7.64
CA PHE A 739 14.27 42.33 8.86
C PHE A 739 13.34 43.51 8.62
N ALA A 740 12.87 44.11 9.72
CA ALA A 740 12.01 45.29 9.70
C ALA A 740 12.74 46.51 10.29
N GLU A 741 12.60 47.66 9.62
CA GLU A 741 12.99 48.98 10.14
C GLU A 741 11.79 49.93 10.09
N GLU A 742 11.92 51.12 10.67
CA GLU A 742 10.84 52.15 10.67
C GLU A 742 9.50 51.59 11.19
N ILE A 743 9.56 50.76 12.25
CA ILE A 743 8.38 50.07 12.80
C ILE A 743 7.49 51.08 13.52
N VAL A 744 6.25 51.23 13.03
CA VAL A 744 5.18 52.02 13.62
C VAL A 744 4.00 51.10 13.88
N GLU A 745 3.81 50.77 15.15
CA GLU A 745 2.67 49.97 15.58
C GLU A 745 1.42 50.84 15.77
N ALA A 746 0.32 50.38 15.20
CA ALA A 746 -1.02 50.89 15.41
C ALA A 746 -1.93 49.77 15.96
N PRO A 747 -3.10 50.11 16.54
CA PRO A 747 -3.97 49.13 17.17
C PRO A 747 -4.49 48.00 16.27
N ASP A 748 -4.57 48.23 14.97
CA ASP A 748 -5.12 47.33 13.95
C ASP A 748 -4.12 46.97 12.85
N ALA A 749 -2.95 47.61 12.83
CA ALA A 749 -1.92 47.38 11.83
C ALA A 749 -0.52 47.73 12.33
N THR A 750 0.49 47.07 11.77
CA THR A 750 1.89 47.43 11.96
C THR A 750 2.47 47.89 10.63
N ARG A 751 2.97 49.12 10.57
CA ARG A 751 3.67 49.67 9.41
C ARG A 751 5.17 49.53 9.62
N PHE A 752 5.88 49.10 8.60
CA PHE A 752 7.34 48.94 8.66
C PHE A 752 7.95 48.91 7.27
N ARG A 753 9.25 49.20 7.19
CA ARG A 753 10.07 48.93 6.02
C ARG A 753 10.59 47.50 6.11
N LEU A 754 10.12 46.64 5.21
CA LEU A 754 10.67 45.30 5.01
C LEU A 754 11.98 45.41 4.25
N CYS A 755 13.07 44.91 4.84
CA CYS A 755 14.40 44.83 4.23
C CYS A 755 14.71 43.37 3.90
N THR A 756 15.13 43.10 2.67
CA THR A 756 15.49 41.75 2.18
C THR A 756 16.77 41.81 1.35
N PRO A 757 17.42 40.67 1.06
CA PRO A 757 18.60 40.66 0.17
C PRO A 757 18.32 41.16 -1.25
N THR A 758 17.05 41.17 -1.67
CA THR A 758 16.61 41.60 -3.00
C THR A 758 16.14 43.06 -3.07
N GLY A 759 16.12 43.77 -1.95
CA GLY A 759 15.66 45.15 -1.84
C GLY A 759 14.78 45.40 -0.61
N SER A 760 14.29 46.63 -0.48
CA SER A 760 13.40 47.04 0.61
C SER A 760 12.13 47.73 0.13
N ALA A 761 11.06 47.62 0.92
CA ALA A 761 9.76 48.21 0.62
C ALA A 761 9.00 48.59 1.90
N LEU A 762 8.23 49.68 1.84
CA LEU A 762 7.32 50.05 2.93
C LEU A 762 6.02 49.26 2.76
N LEU A 763 5.51 48.67 3.84
CA LEU A 763 4.24 47.94 3.82
C LEU A 763 3.47 48.10 5.14
N SER A 764 2.15 47.89 5.07
CA SER A 764 1.26 47.93 6.24
C SER A 764 0.61 46.57 6.47
N LEU A 765 1.04 45.86 7.51
CA LEU A 765 0.47 44.57 7.90
C LEU A 765 -0.80 44.78 8.73
N THR A 766 -1.93 44.25 8.28
CA THR A 766 -3.22 44.32 9.01
C THR A 766 -3.35 43.24 10.10
N ALA A 767 -2.29 43.04 10.87
CA ALA A 767 -2.23 42.12 11.99
C ALA A 767 -1.39 42.77 13.10
N PRO A 768 -1.97 43.14 14.26
CA PRO A 768 -1.25 43.85 15.29
C PRO A 768 -0.30 42.96 16.07
N GLY A 769 0.72 43.57 16.68
CA GLY A 769 1.67 42.94 17.59
C GLY A 769 2.98 42.49 16.95
N GLU A 770 4.05 42.57 17.74
CA GLU A 770 5.40 42.19 17.34
C GLU A 770 5.49 40.74 16.83
N HIS A 771 4.79 39.80 17.48
CA HIS A 771 4.78 38.40 17.07
C HIS A 771 4.23 38.22 15.63
N ASN A 772 3.25 39.03 15.21
CA ASN A 772 2.74 39.01 13.84
C ASN A 772 3.68 39.69 12.86
N LEU A 773 4.42 40.71 13.29
CA LEU A 773 5.53 41.27 12.50
C LEU A 773 6.60 40.20 12.25
N ARG A 774 7.02 39.44 13.28
CA ARG A 774 7.95 38.32 13.15
C ARG A 774 7.41 37.23 12.21
N ASN A 775 6.14 36.86 12.32
CA ASN A 775 5.48 35.92 11.39
C ASN A 775 5.51 36.45 9.93
N ALA A 776 5.33 37.75 9.73
CA ALA A 776 5.38 38.36 8.39
C ALA A 776 6.81 38.37 7.82
N LEU A 777 7.83 38.59 8.67
CA LEU A 777 9.24 38.48 8.28
C LEU A 777 9.62 37.03 7.93
N ALA A 778 9.13 36.06 8.71
CA ALA A 778 9.29 34.64 8.40
C ALA A 778 8.64 34.29 7.05
N ALA A 779 7.40 34.73 6.81
CA ALA A 779 6.69 34.54 5.55
C ALA A 779 7.42 35.18 4.37
N ALA A 780 7.95 36.39 4.55
CA ALA A 780 8.73 37.11 3.54
C ALA A 780 10.03 36.35 3.22
N ALA A 781 10.79 35.93 4.24
CA ALA A 781 12.01 35.14 4.05
C ALA A 781 11.73 33.84 3.30
N SER A 782 10.72 33.06 3.72
CA SER A 782 10.37 31.83 3.03
C SER A 782 9.94 32.05 1.57
N ALA A 783 9.19 33.12 1.28
CA ALA A 783 8.75 33.43 -0.07
C ALA A 783 9.90 33.92 -0.97
N ILE A 784 10.80 34.77 -0.46
CA ILE A 784 12.00 35.20 -1.20
C ILE A 784 12.90 33.98 -1.47
N SER A 785 13.13 33.12 -0.48
CA SER A 785 13.87 31.86 -0.63
C SER A 785 13.25 30.93 -1.68
N ALA A 786 11.93 30.91 -1.81
CA ALA A 786 11.22 30.14 -2.83
C ALA A 786 11.21 30.81 -4.22
N GLY A 787 11.89 31.95 -4.39
CA GLY A 787 12.06 32.65 -5.66
C GLY A 787 10.97 33.68 -5.99
N PHE A 788 10.10 34.03 -5.05
CA PHE A 788 9.06 35.04 -5.28
C PHE A 788 9.61 36.46 -5.21
N SER A 789 9.09 37.36 -6.04
CA SER A 789 9.52 38.76 -6.05
C SER A 789 9.10 39.51 -4.77
N LEU A 790 9.91 40.49 -4.35
CA LEU A 790 9.57 41.40 -3.25
C LEU A 790 8.21 42.09 -3.45
N ASN A 791 7.83 42.41 -4.70
CA ASN A 791 6.52 43.00 -5.01
C ASN A 791 5.36 42.07 -4.65
N ALA A 792 5.47 40.78 -4.99
CA ALA A 792 4.48 39.78 -4.63
C ALA A 792 4.40 39.57 -3.11
N VAL A 793 5.55 39.56 -2.43
CA VAL A 793 5.64 39.48 -0.96
C VAL A 793 4.88 40.63 -0.30
N VAL A 794 5.20 41.87 -0.69
CA VAL A 794 4.55 43.07 -0.15
C VAL A 794 3.05 43.03 -0.35
N LYS A 795 2.59 42.82 -1.59
CA LYS A 795 1.14 42.75 -1.89
C LYS A 795 0.44 41.61 -1.17
N GLY A 796 1.09 40.45 -1.06
CA GLY A 796 0.58 39.29 -0.34
C GLY A 796 0.37 39.56 1.15
N LEU A 797 1.33 40.23 1.80
CA LEU A 797 1.25 40.60 3.21
C LEU A 797 0.22 41.71 3.47
N GLU A 798 0.06 42.68 2.56
CA GLU A 798 -0.97 43.73 2.68
C GLU A 798 -2.39 43.18 2.45
N THR A 799 -2.51 42.15 1.61
CA THR A 799 -3.79 41.47 1.31
C THR A 799 -4.18 40.47 2.39
N PHE A 800 -3.21 39.98 3.17
CA PHE A 800 -3.45 39.04 4.26
C PHE A 800 -4.48 39.59 5.25
N ARG A 801 -5.31 38.70 5.80
CA ARG A 801 -6.26 39.01 6.86
C ARG A 801 -6.09 37.98 7.99
N PRO A 802 -6.08 38.41 9.27
CA PRO A 802 -5.97 37.49 10.40
C PRO A 802 -7.03 36.38 10.36
N VAL A 803 -6.59 35.17 10.68
CA VAL A 803 -7.45 33.97 10.74
C VAL A 803 -8.40 34.08 11.93
N ALA A 804 -9.63 33.58 11.80
CA ALA A 804 -10.56 33.51 12.94
C ALA A 804 -9.92 32.75 14.12
N GLY A 805 -10.10 33.27 15.35
CA GLY A 805 -9.48 32.70 16.56
C GLY A 805 -7.98 32.93 16.70
N ARG A 806 -7.32 33.72 15.84
CA ARG A 806 -5.86 33.98 15.88
C ARG A 806 -5.54 35.47 15.82
N MET A 807 -5.58 36.14 16.97
CA MET A 807 -5.35 37.58 17.12
C MET A 807 -6.12 38.46 16.12
N ARG A 808 -7.39 38.11 15.87
CA ARG A 808 -8.23 38.83 14.92
C ARG A 808 -8.93 40.01 15.59
N PRO A 809 -8.61 41.27 15.22
CA PRO A 809 -9.33 42.42 15.74
C PRO A 809 -10.73 42.50 15.14
N ARG A 810 -11.70 42.89 15.97
CA ARG A 810 -13.10 43.15 15.62
C ARG A 810 -13.54 44.45 16.32
N SER A 811 -14.40 45.21 15.65
CA SER A 811 -15.01 46.40 16.21
C SER A 811 -16.48 46.12 16.52
N LEU A 812 -16.89 46.32 17.76
CA LEU A 812 -18.27 46.22 18.21
C LEU A 812 -18.88 47.62 18.39
N PRO A 813 -20.22 47.75 18.40
CA PRO A 813 -20.90 49.01 18.70
C PRO A 813 -20.46 49.61 20.05
N GLY A 814 -20.46 50.94 20.15
CA GLY A 814 -20.01 51.65 21.35
C GLY A 814 -18.49 51.86 21.45
N ASN A 815 -17.77 51.79 20.32
CA ASN A 815 -16.30 51.91 20.25
C ASN A 815 -15.55 50.82 21.05
N ILE A 816 -16.16 49.65 21.23
CA ILE A 816 -15.54 48.51 21.90
C ILE A 816 -14.70 47.74 20.88
N ARG A 817 -13.44 47.48 21.22
CA ARG A 817 -12.55 46.61 20.45
C ARG A 817 -12.54 45.22 21.06
N LEU A 818 -12.77 44.21 20.23
CA LEU A 818 -12.71 42.80 20.60
C LEU A 818 -11.59 42.10 19.82
N ILE A 819 -10.67 41.45 20.51
CA ILE A 819 -9.59 40.66 19.91
C ILE A 819 -9.91 39.19 20.15
N ASP A 820 -10.10 38.47 19.03
CA ASP A 820 -10.41 37.05 19.01
C ASP A 820 -9.13 36.22 18.83
N ASP A 821 -8.67 35.59 19.92
CA ASP A 821 -7.51 34.70 19.96
C ASP A 821 -7.84 33.36 20.65
N THR A 822 -9.01 32.82 20.35
CA THR A 822 -9.61 31.66 21.05
C THR A 822 -9.17 30.29 20.53
N TYR A 823 -8.17 30.21 19.66
CA TYR A 823 -7.78 28.93 19.04
C TYR A 823 -6.78 28.12 19.87
N ASN A 824 -5.67 28.72 20.32
CA ASN A 824 -4.68 28.03 21.13
C ASN A 824 -4.16 28.94 22.25
N ALA A 825 -3.78 28.35 23.38
CA ALA A 825 -3.23 29.07 24.50
C ALA A 825 -2.12 28.26 25.18
N ASN A 826 -0.95 28.87 25.25
CA ASN A 826 0.22 28.47 26.05
C ASN A 826 0.80 29.76 26.66
N PRO A 827 1.71 29.68 27.65
CA PRO A 827 2.18 30.86 28.37
C PRO A 827 2.75 31.94 27.44
N ASP A 828 3.56 31.54 26.47
CA ASP A 828 4.24 32.47 25.56
C ASP A 828 3.25 33.19 24.62
N SER A 829 2.27 32.47 24.07
CA SER A 829 1.22 33.09 23.26
C SER A 829 0.27 33.96 24.08
N VAL A 830 -0.01 33.63 25.34
CA VAL A 830 -0.84 34.47 26.24
C VAL A 830 -0.13 35.77 26.55
N ARG A 831 1.17 35.72 26.85
CA ARG A 831 1.97 36.92 27.06
C ARG A 831 2.01 37.81 25.82
N ALA A 832 2.21 37.24 24.64
CA ALA A 832 2.16 37.98 23.38
C ALA A 832 0.79 38.66 23.13
N ALA A 833 -0.31 38.00 23.53
CA ALA A 833 -1.65 38.57 23.45
C ALA A 833 -1.85 39.72 24.46
N ILE A 834 -1.35 39.55 25.69
CA ILE A 834 -1.33 40.60 26.73
C ILE A 834 -0.56 41.84 26.24
N ASP A 835 0.60 41.67 25.62
CA ASP A 835 1.41 42.79 25.12
C ASP A 835 0.67 43.63 24.09
N VAL A 836 -0.15 43.00 23.23
CA VAL A 836 -1.00 43.71 22.28
C VAL A 836 -2.12 44.46 23.02
N LEU A 837 -2.79 43.81 23.97
CA LEU A 837 -3.87 44.44 24.74
C LEU A 837 -3.36 45.63 25.57
N ALA A 838 -2.21 45.49 26.22
CA ALA A 838 -1.60 46.49 27.09
C ALA A 838 -1.27 47.81 26.39
N ARG A 839 -0.98 47.76 25.08
CA ARG A 839 -0.68 48.95 24.26
C ARG A 839 -1.91 49.77 23.87
N LEU A 840 -3.11 49.27 24.14
CA LEU A 840 -4.36 49.94 23.77
C LEU A 840 -4.78 50.97 24.82
N ALA A 841 -5.23 52.13 24.37
CA ALA A 841 -5.80 53.16 25.24
C ALA A 841 -7.21 52.78 25.73
N GLY A 842 -7.54 53.15 26.96
CA GLY A 842 -8.83 52.85 27.60
C GLY A 842 -8.77 51.63 28.53
N SER A 843 -9.93 51.20 29.02
CA SER A 843 -10.07 50.01 29.86
C SER A 843 -9.81 48.73 29.08
N LYS A 844 -9.11 47.77 29.70
CA LYS A 844 -8.57 46.55 29.11
C LYS A 844 -9.01 45.34 29.93
N ALA A 845 -9.78 44.45 29.33
CA ALA A 845 -10.13 43.17 29.92
C ALA A 845 -9.49 42.01 29.16
N LEU A 846 -8.80 41.15 29.92
CA LEU A 846 -8.37 39.84 29.45
C LEU A 846 -9.40 38.81 29.85
N VAL A 847 -9.93 38.07 28.88
CA VAL A 847 -10.78 36.91 29.08
C VAL A 847 -9.95 35.66 28.78
N LEU A 848 -9.73 34.82 29.78
CA LEU A 848 -8.80 33.68 29.70
C LEU A 848 -9.51 32.35 29.99
N GLY A 849 -9.41 31.41 29.07
CA GLY A 849 -9.68 30.00 29.29
C GLY A 849 -8.42 29.22 29.70
N ASP A 850 -8.58 28.03 30.28
CA ASP A 850 -7.44 27.16 30.59
C ASP A 850 -6.51 26.97 29.37
N MET A 851 -5.21 26.99 29.65
CA MET A 851 -4.16 26.61 28.71
C MET A 851 -3.99 25.09 28.74
N ALA A 852 -4.08 24.46 27.58
CA ALA A 852 -3.81 23.04 27.37
C ALA A 852 -2.31 22.79 27.11
N GLU A 853 -1.87 21.52 27.16
CA GLU A 853 -0.53 21.07 26.74
C GLU A 853 0.64 21.64 27.57
N VAL A 854 0.34 22.12 28.78
CA VAL A 854 1.28 22.73 29.74
C VAL A 854 1.92 21.72 30.70
N GLY A 855 1.48 20.45 30.67
CA GLY A 855 1.99 19.37 31.51
C GLY A 855 1.86 19.63 33.02
N ASP A 856 2.72 18.97 33.81
CA ASP A 856 2.69 19.03 35.28
C ASP A 856 2.92 20.45 35.85
N ASN A 857 3.51 21.34 35.06
CA ASN A 857 3.76 22.73 35.42
C ASN A 857 2.58 23.68 35.16
N GLY A 858 1.41 23.14 34.78
CA GLY A 858 0.21 23.91 34.48
C GLY A 858 -0.14 24.99 35.52
N PRO A 859 -0.20 24.69 36.83
CA PRO A 859 -0.50 25.69 37.86
C PRO A 859 0.46 26.89 37.85
N ALA A 860 1.77 26.65 37.79
CA ALA A 860 2.78 27.69 37.78
C ALA A 860 2.71 28.54 36.51
N MET A 861 2.46 27.91 35.37
CA MET A 861 2.30 28.58 34.08
C MET A 861 1.05 29.47 34.03
N HIS A 862 -0.07 29.04 34.64
CA HIS A 862 -1.26 29.88 34.77
C HIS A 862 -1.03 31.06 35.72
N ALA A 863 -0.33 30.85 36.84
CA ALA A 863 0.06 31.94 37.74
C ALA A 863 0.98 32.95 37.04
N GLU A 864 1.95 32.50 36.24
CA GLU A 864 2.86 33.34 35.46
C GLU A 864 2.09 34.32 34.56
N VAL A 865 1.13 33.84 33.77
CA VAL A 865 0.37 34.70 32.85
C VAL A 865 -0.56 35.66 33.59
N GLY A 866 -1.12 35.25 34.74
CA GLY A 866 -1.91 36.12 35.60
C GLY A 866 -1.07 37.25 36.22
N HIS A 867 0.13 36.93 36.70
CA HIS A 867 1.08 37.92 37.19
C HIS A 867 1.49 38.90 36.08
N TYR A 868 1.85 38.37 34.92
CA TYR A 868 2.28 39.17 33.77
C TYR A 868 1.18 40.13 33.30
N ALA A 869 -0.08 39.68 33.21
CA ALA A 869 -1.21 40.55 32.86
C ALA A 869 -1.37 41.73 33.82
N ARG A 870 -1.17 41.50 35.12
CA ARG A 870 -1.21 42.56 36.13
C ARG A 870 -0.05 43.55 35.96
N GLU A 871 1.17 43.05 35.76
CA GLU A 871 2.36 43.87 35.55
C GLU A 871 2.25 44.77 34.31
N GLN A 872 1.64 44.26 33.24
CA GLN A 872 1.37 45.01 32.00
C GLN A 872 0.17 45.97 32.11
N GLY A 873 -0.45 46.10 33.29
CA GLY A 873 -1.52 47.06 33.54
C GLY A 873 -2.86 46.72 32.88
N ILE A 874 -3.17 45.43 32.72
CA ILE A 874 -4.52 45.00 32.36
C ILE A 874 -5.47 45.31 33.52
N ASP A 875 -6.65 45.87 33.23
CA ASP A 875 -7.57 46.40 34.25
C ASP A 875 -8.40 45.29 34.91
N THR A 876 -8.76 44.25 34.15
CA THR A 876 -9.60 43.14 34.66
C THR A 876 -9.25 41.82 33.98
N LEU A 877 -9.24 40.74 34.75
CA LEU A 877 -9.10 39.37 34.26
C LEU A 877 -10.37 38.57 34.55
N LEU A 878 -11.04 38.09 33.51
CA LEU A 878 -12.19 37.20 33.62
C LEU A 878 -11.79 35.81 33.14
N ALA A 879 -11.86 34.80 34.01
CA ALA A 879 -11.31 33.49 33.69
C ALA A 879 -12.33 32.35 33.77
N TYR A 880 -12.18 31.36 32.89
CA TYR A 880 -13.03 30.17 32.82
C TYR A 880 -12.18 28.89 32.72
N GLY A 881 -12.45 27.93 33.60
CA GLY A 881 -11.68 26.69 33.72
C GLY A 881 -11.04 26.51 35.09
N ASP A 882 -10.65 25.28 35.39
CA ASP A 882 -10.13 24.90 36.70
C ASP A 882 -8.72 25.44 36.93
N ALA A 883 -7.84 25.31 35.93
CA ALA A 883 -6.44 25.70 36.02
C ALA A 883 -6.25 27.23 36.09
N CYS A 884 -7.17 27.99 35.47
CA CYS A 884 -7.24 29.44 35.55
C CYS A 884 -7.41 30.01 36.96
N ALA A 885 -7.75 29.20 37.98
CA ALA A 885 -7.74 29.65 39.37
C ALA A 885 -6.39 30.26 39.78
N HIS A 886 -5.29 29.66 39.32
CA HIS A 886 -3.94 30.15 39.62
C HIS A 886 -3.64 31.49 38.93
N ALA A 887 -4.16 31.72 37.72
CA ALA A 887 -4.05 33.00 37.03
C ALA A 887 -4.83 34.11 37.76
N VAL A 888 -6.03 33.78 38.25
CA VAL A 888 -6.88 34.72 39.02
C VAL A 888 -6.22 35.09 40.34
N GLU A 889 -5.69 34.11 41.07
CA GLU A 889 -4.96 34.35 42.33
C GLU A 889 -3.74 35.25 42.12
N ALA A 890 -2.92 34.96 41.10
CA ALA A 890 -1.72 35.73 40.80
C ALA A 890 -2.01 37.16 40.31
N PHE A 891 -3.10 37.36 39.58
CA PHE A 891 -3.53 38.69 39.11
C PHE A 891 -4.03 39.58 40.26
N GLY A 892 -4.80 39.01 41.20
CA GLY A 892 -5.28 39.71 42.40
C GLY A 892 -6.75 40.17 42.32
N PRO A 893 -7.15 41.21 43.08
CA PRO A 893 -8.56 41.49 43.38
C PRO A 893 -9.42 41.93 42.19
N ALA A 894 -8.80 42.35 41.09
CA ALA A 894 -9.47 42.69 39.83
C ALA A 894 -9.61 41.49 38.88
N ALA A 895 -9.39 40.26 39.38
CA ALA A 895 -9.65 39.04 38.64
C ALA A 895 -10.83 38.26 39.22
N ARG A 896 -11.57 37.56 38.36
CA ARG A 896 -12.67 36.68 38.76
C ARG A 896 -12.73 35.43 37.90
N ARG A 897 -12.96 34.29 38.55
CA ARG A 897 -13.23 33.00 37.92
C ARG A 897 -14.74 32.74 37.84
N TYR A 898 -15.20 32.16 36.74
CA TYR A 898 -16.61 31.83 36.50
C TYR A 898 -16.81 30.32 36.35
N GLY A 899 -18.02 29.84 36.72
CA GLY A 899 -18.40 28.44 36.59
C GLY A 899 -18.87 28.08 35.18
N SER A 900 -19.28 29.07 34.38
CA SER A 900 -19.68 28.91 32.99
C SER A 900 -19.23 30.07 32.11
N VAL A 901 -19.10 29.82 30.81
CA VAL A 901 -18.80 30.85 29.81
C VAL A 901 -19.94 31.87 29.72
N GLU A 902 -21.18 31.44 29.94
CA GLU A 902 -22.37 32.30 29.93
C GLU A 902 -22.34 33.36 31.04
N GLU A 903 -22.02 32.94 32.27
CA GLU A 903 -21.87 33.86 33.41
C GLU A 903 -20.73 34.85 33.18
N LEU A 904 -19.60 34.36 32.66
CA LEU A 904 -18.46 35.20 32.30
C LEU A 904 -18.87 36.27 31.30
N ALA A 905 -19.51 35.85 30.19
CA ALA A 905 -19.92 36.75 29.13
C ALA A 905 -20.95 37.78 29.63
N GLN A 906 -21.87 37.38 30.51
CA GLN A 906 -22.83 38.30 31.11
C GLN A 906 -22.16 39.38 31.95
N ASP A 907 -21.17 39.02 32.78
CA ASP A 907 -20.44 40.00 33.59
C ASP A 907 -19.60 40.95 32.72
N LEU A 908 -18.95 40.41 31.68
CA LEU A 908 -18.22 41.21 30.69
C LEU A 908 -19.12 42.25 30.00
N MET A 909 -20.38 41.90 29.71
CA MET A 909 -21.38 42.82 29.13
C MET A 909 -21.88 43.89 30.12
N LEU A 910 -21.72 43.69 31.43
CA LEU A 910 -22.04 44.71 32.42
C LEU A 910 -20.90 45.72 32.57
N GLN A 911 -19.66 45.26 32.39
CA GLN A 911 -18.46 46.09 32.51
C GLN A 911 -18.16 46.90 31.23
N LEU A 912 -18.42 46.33 30.04
CA LEU A 912 -18.16 46.90 28.70
C LEU A 912 -16.85 47.69 28.60
N PRO A 913 -15.71 47.05 28.87
CA PRO A 913 -14.42 47.72 28.74
C PRO A 913 -14.15 48.09 27.27
N ALA A 914 -13.35 49.13 27.07
CA ALA A 914 -13.04 49.65 25.72
C ALA A 914 -12.31 48.61 24.86
N ASN A 915 -11.49 47.76 25.47
CA ASN A 915 -10.74 46.71 24.78
C ASN A 915 -10.91 45.37 25.52
N ILE A 916 -11.30 44.34 24.78
CA ILE A 916 -11.51 42.98 25.25
C ILE A 916 -10.61 42.05 24.42
N LEU A 917 -9.83 41.20 25.07
CA LEU A 917 -9.13 40.09 24.41
C LEU A 917 -9.65 38.77 24.97
N VAL A 918 -10.07 37.85 24.10
CA VAL A 918 -10.51 36.52 24.50
C VAL A 918 -9.50 35.49 24.01
N LYS A 919 -8.95 34.71 24.94
CA LYS A 919 -7.96 33.69 24.67
C LYS A 919 -8.22 32.42 25.47
N GLY A 920 -7.92 31.27 24.89
CA GLY A 920 -7.99 29.98 25.55
C GLY A 920 -7.69 28.85 24.57
N SER A 921 -7.43 27.65 25.08
CA SER A 921 -7.25 26.48 24.22
C SER A 921 -8.57 26.07 23.57
N ARG A 922 -8.51 25.48 22.38
CA ARG A 922 -9.68 25.08 21.59
C ARG A 922 -10.67 24.19 22.36
N SER A 923 -10.17 23.34 23.26
CA SER A 923 -10.99 22.49 24.14
C SER A 923 -11.94 23.29 25.04
N MET A 924 -11.58 24.53 25.40
CA MET A 924 -12.36 25.42 26.25
C MET A 924 -13.52 26.11 25.51
N ARG A 925 -13.51 26.08 24.17
CA ARG A 925 -14.55 26.67 23.30
C ARG A 925 -14.83 28.15 23.61
N MET A 926 -13.77 28.93 23.83
CA MET A 926 -13.88 30.34 24.23
C MET A 926 -14.47 31.24 23.13
N GLU A 927 -14.58 30.75 21.89
CA GLU A 927 -15.32 31.43 20.80
C GLU A 927 -16.78 31.72 21.19
N ARG A 928 -17.35 30.98 22.15
CA ARG A 928 -18.68 31.25 22.73
C ARG A 928 -18.78 32.66 23.35
N VAL A 929 -17.70 33.18 23.93
CA VAL A 929 -17.67 34.56 24.45
C VAL A 929 -17.77 35.56 23.31
N ILE A 930 -17.05 35.31 22.21
CA ILE A 930 -17.08 36.15 21.00
C ILE A 930 -18.51 36.20 20.46
N THR A 931 -19.13 35.04 20.24
CA THR A 931 -20.51 34.95 19.74
C THR A 931 -21.51 35.64 20.66
N ALA A 932 -21.41 35.44 21.98
CA ALA A 932 -22.32 36.06 22.94
C ALA A 932 -22.24 37.60 22.95
N LEU A 933 -21.05 38.17 22.79
CA LEU A 933 -20.86 39.62 22.66
C LEU A 933 -21.44 40.13 21.33
N GLU A 934 -21.19 39.44 20.22
CA GLU A 934 -21.68 39.84 18.90
C GLU A 934 -23.21 39.80 18.80
N GLU A 935 -23.86 38.74 19.28
CA GLU A 935 -25.31 38.59 19.20
C GLU A 935 -26.06 39.67 20.00
N LYS A 936 -25.55 40.03 21.18
CA LYS A 936 -26.22 40.99 22.08
C LYS A 936 -25.91 42.44 21.78
N LEU A 937 -24.74 42.73 21.21
CA LEU A 937 -24.34 44.10 20.87
C LEU A 937 -24.64 44.47 19.42
N SER A 938 -25.04 43.51 18.56
CA SER A 938 -25.53 43.80 17.22
C SER A 938 -26.83 44.62 17.26
N PRO A 939 -27.00 45.65 16.41
CA PRO A 939 -28.25 46.39 16.35
C PRO A 939 -29.37 45.43 15.91
N THR A 940 -30.39 45.28 16.74
CA THR A 940 -31.56 44.46 16.44
C THR A 940 -32.21 44.97 15.15
N GLN A 941 -32.18 44.19 14.07
CA GLN A 941 -33.18 44.34 13.01
C GLN A 941 -34.54 44.15 13.69
N GLY A 942 -35.39 45.18 13.62
CA GLY A 942 -36.67 45.21 14.29
C GLY A 942 -37.50 43.96 13.98
N ARG A 943 -37.89 43.24 15.04
CA ARG A 943 -39.08 42.39 15.02
C ARG A 943 -40.30 43.29 14.79
N ALA A 944 -40.64 43.53 13.53
CA ALA A 944 -41.98 43.97 13.16
C ALA A 944 -42.89 42.75 13.16
N HIS A 945 -43.68 42.62 14.22
CA HIS A 945 -44.94 41.88 14.20
C HIS A 945 -45.86 42.46 13.11
N HIS A 946 -46.26 41.64 12.14
CA HIS A 946 -47.58 41.63 11.46
C HIS A 946 -47.69 40.23 10.83
N ALA A 947 -48.51 39.29 11.31
CA ALA A 947 -49.97 39.26 11.32
C ALA A 947 -50.59 39.45 9.92
N SER A 948 -50.43 38.45 9.05
CA SER A 948 -51.46 37.85 8.17
C SER A 948 -50.83 36.81 7.26
#